data_AF-A0A969KDV6-F1
#
_entry.id   AF-A0A969KDV6-F1
#
_cell.length_a   1.000
_cell.length_b   1.000
_cell.length_c   1.000
_cell.angle_alpha   90.00
_cell.angle_beta   90.00
_cell.angle_gamma   90.00
#
_symmetry.space_group_name_H-M   'P 1'
#
loop_
_entity.id
_entity.type
_entity.pdbx_description
1 polymer ?
#
loop_
_entity_poly.entity_id
_entity_poly.type
_entity_poly.pdbx_seq_one_letter_code
_entity_poly.pdbx_strand_id
1 'polypeptide(L)'
;MTGLILSDTTWSPAACDPYLVTGSIIVNSGVTLTIAEGTAIKFDSHKALTVNGTLKVLGTATSPVLFTSNASSKQPGDWDYIYFTATSTSATYNDDGAYTGGSIIQYATIEYAGGAEVEHNAALRLESSPLIDHTTIRYNDAAGLRAWNNGAPRLTSNAMTDNSGSGVIIDYKGTKTNLLISGNNISKNDGCGIWLSAGSSPVTLSGNTITGNTASNGVFGGLYLDGGTNTLSGNTITGNTASSGGGGIFLEPGNNVLSGNTISGNTASTYGGGIFLRGGSGTNNLSNNTITGNTASNGGGLSLYGGTNTLSGNTISGNTTEDGRGGGIYLQSGQNEMLDNTISDNTAGENTFSTNDGAGIYIYSGSLIIKGNTISNNTVLGTDRQGGGIWISDGSNPVINDNLIYSNVAAVGSALYNANGNSRPTINAKSNWWGTSDQNTIENVIHHYVDNASLGIVDYGNFLTAQPAVVTLSGSTSGYAGTAYTFQAEVTPNQVNTPITYRWSATDQADVVHSNKSSRTDSATFTWNSVGSKTIIVTATNSTETIVNQHIINITGLVPLTGVQISGPSSGTTGESYAFAAIVDPPLATQPIEYTWSPEPDSGQGTNTATYSWSDSGTKTISVRAENDGGEAQGTAAVVIEGPTPTPTDTPQPTDTPEPTDTPQPGTPTETPTETPTATAVPTSTPDINAGLLAYYPCNGNVNDESGNGWDGTPYEVTFGADRFGIESRACSFNGHASYVQTPIDSNRKPLSFSVWFQATDVTGERSIVDSDIAYQSGHSLIIGYWDGDGTLDVEYHNSADERNNSLETGLSVSAGAWYHVVVNYTEQIEVYVNGELIAEQDYPETDFDGTNFRFGRHNSVDPQFFQGMIDDVRFYDRSLSASEVNSLYQDGGQTTPTPVPSTTPTPTATETPESTSTPTSTLTSTPTSTPTSTPTSTPTSTPSTPTSTPTVTPQPDEPVFESNFTTGAPGSLFILTARGFPVGSNATISVKRPGATEYTELVRLRFDPGGKLVFVLYIPSSAPTGIYTVRLSVESGTALAQSTMRELSLTIASDEPVHTEQPAEPDVPIVTIQKQVYLPLVVR
;
A
#
# COMPACT_ATOMS: atom_id res chain seq x y z
N MET A 1 36.46 -12.74 20.33
CA MET A 1 36.45 -11.35 19.83
C MET A 1 35.72 -10.48 20.85
N THR A 2 36.30 -9.34 21.22
CA THR A 2 35.74 -8.36 22.16
C THR A 2 36.42 -7.01 21.97
N GLY A 3 35.74 -5.90 22.25
CA GLY A 3 36.34 -4.57 22.34
C GLY A 3 36.32 -3.74 21.05
N LEU A 4 37.23 -2.77 20.97
CA LEU A 4 37.28 -1.76 19.91
C LEU A 4 38.08 -2.25 18.70
N ILE A 5 37.54 -2.04 17.50
CA ILE A 5 38.28 -2.14 16.24
C ILE A 5 38.78 -0.74 15.89
N LEU A 6 40.10 -0.53 15.99
CA LEU A 6 40.75 0.78 15.90
C LEU A 6 41.44 1.06 14.55
N SER A 7 41.53 0.06 13.68
CA SER A 7 42.10 0.16 12.34
C SER A 7 41.32 -0.73 11.38
N ASP A 8 41.39 -0.42 10.09
CA ASP A 8 40.71 -1.22 9.07
C ASP A 8 41.05 -2.70 9.23
N THR A 9 40.01 -3.53 9.28
CA THR A 9 40.11 -4.94 9.64
C THR A 9 39.26 -5.76 8.68
N THR A 10 39.78 -6.92 8.26
CA THR A 10 39.02 -7.89 7.46
C THR A 10 38.83 -9.18 8.25
N TRP A 11 37.58 -9.65 8.32
CA TRP A 11 37.24 -10.98 8.81
C TRP A 11 36.95 -11.91 7.64
N SER A 12 37.52 -13.10 7.68
CA SER A 12 37.36 -14.12 6.64
C SER A 12 37.51 -15.52 7.22
N PRO A 13 36.92 -16.56 6.62
CA PRO A 13 37.08 -17.94 7.09
C PRO A 13 38.54 -18.40 7.10
N ALA A 14 39.35 -17.89 6.17
CA ALA A 14 40.79 -18.17 6.10
C ALA A 14 41.57 -17.67 7.32
N ALA A 15 41.07 -16.63 7.99
CA ALA A 15 41.70 -16.05 9.17
C ALA A 15 41.14 -16.64 10.47
N CYS A 16 39.82 -16.90 10.55
CA CYS A 16 39.17 -17.53 11.69
C CYS A 16 37.79 -18.05 11.28
N ASP A 17 37.42 -19.27 11.70
CA ASP A 17 36.07 -19.80 11.50
C ASP A 17 35.67 -20.74 12.65
N PRO A 18 34.63 -20.43 13.45
CA PRO A 18 33.86 -19.19 13.46
C PRO A 18 34.55 -18.07 14.26
N TYR A 19 34.23 -16.81 13.95
CA TYR A 19 34.52 -15.70 14.84
C TYR A 19 33.58 -15.74 16.05
N LEU A 20 34.12 -16.08 17.22
CA LEU A 20 33.36 -16.09 18.46
C LEU A 20 33.40 -14.71 19.14
N VAL A 21 32.26 -14.06 19.33
CA VAL A 21 32.10 -12.77 20.00
C VAL A 21 31.72 -12.99 21.47
N THR A 22 32.72 -12.91 22.34
CA THR A 22 32.58 -13.13 23.79
C THR A 22 32.41 -11.83 24.58
N GLY A 23 32.62 -10.68 23.94
CA GLY A 23 32.38 -9.33 24.44
C GLY A 23 31.89 -8.44 23.30
N SER A 24 31.05 -7.44 23.60
CA SER A 24 30.51 -6.56 22.55
C SER A 24 31.63 -5.84 21.78
N ILE A 25 31.39 -5.63 20.49
CA ILE A 25 32.36 -5.11 19.54
C ILE A 25 31.93 -3.72 19.10
N ILE A 26 32.88 -2.80 18.96
CA ILE A 26 32.64 -1.46 18.44
C ILE A 26 33.60 -1.20 17.28
N VAL A 27 33.06 -0.96 16.08
CA VAL A 27 33.82 -0.45 14.92
C VAL A 27 33.96 1.06 15.09
N ASN A 28 35.18 1.55 15.32
CA ASN A 28 35.39 2.96 15.64
C ASN A 28 35.11 3.89 14.44
N SER A 29 34.86 5.17 14.70
CA SER A 29 34.63 6.14 13.62
C SER A 29 35.85 6.27 12.71
N GLY A 30 35.63 6.39 11.39
CA GLY A 30 36.68 6.41 10.37
C GLY A 30 37.35 5.06 10.09
N VAL A 31 36.91 3.97 10.74
CA VAL A 31 37.44 2.61 10.56
C VAL A 31 36.46 1.76 9.76
N THR A 32 36.98 0.92 8.87
CA THR A 32 36.20 -0.08 8.12
C THR A 32 36.39 -1.48 8.68
N LEU A 33 35.30 -2.13 9.06
CA LEU A 33 35.27 -3.59 9.22
C LEU A 33 34.72 -4.21 7.93
N THR A 34 35.52 -5.02 7.25
CA THR A 34 35.08 -5.83 6.11
C THR A 34 34.90 -7.28 6.56
N ILE A 35 33.75 -7.88 6.26
CA ILE A 35 33.46 -9.28 6.52
C ILE A 35 33.26 -9.95 5.17
N ALA A 36 34.21 -10.82 4.81
CA ALA A 36 34.21 -11.53 3.54
C ALA A 36 33.19 -12.67 3.54
N GLU A 37 32.82 -13.11 2.34
CA GLU A 37 31.93 -14.25 2.10
C GLU A 37 32.27 -15.51 2.92
N GLY A 38 31.23 -16.28 3.25
CA GLY A 38 31.33 -17.52 4.03
C GLY A 38 31.71 -17.35 5.50
N THR A 39 31.98 -16.13 5.98
CA THR A 39 32.36 -15.91 7.39
C THR A 39 31.19 -16.19 8.34
N ALA A 40 31.42 -17.03 9.35
CA ALA A 40 30.49 -17.23 10.46
C ALA A 40 30.91 -16.43 11.70
N ILE A 41 29.98 -15.68 12.27
CA ILE A 41 30.12 -14.88 13.50
C ILE A 41 29.10 -15.37 14.51
N LYS A 42 29.58 -15.87 15.65
CA LYS A 42 28.75 -16.40 16.73
C LYS A 42 28.83 -15.48 17.94
N PHE A 43 27.68 -15.07 18.48
CA PHE A 43 27.62 -14.19 19.65
C PHE A 43 27.29 -14.97 20.91
N ASP A 44 28.08 -14.75 21.97
CA ASP A 44 27.67 -15.12 23.31
C ASP A 44 26.47 -14.29 23.75
N SER A 45 25.83 -14.72 24.84
CA SER A 45 24.59 -14.11 25.30
C SER A 45 24.74 -12.62 25.61
N HIS A 46 23.77 -11.81 25.15
CA HIS A 46 23.74 -10.35 25.30
C HIS A 46 25.02 -9.65 24.83
N LYS A 47 25.45 -10.00 23.61
CA LYS A 47 26.58 -9.35 22.93
C LYS A 47 26.09 -8.70 21.65
N ALA A 48 26.75 -7.60 21.31
CA ALA A 48 26.36 -6.75 20.19
C ALA A 48 27.55 -6.37 19.31
N LEU A 49 27.25 -5.98 18.08
CA LEU A 49 28.17 -5.29 17.17
C LEU A 49 27.66 -3.86 16.95
N THR A 50 28.37 -2.87 17.46
CA THR A 50 28.06 -1.46 17.22
C THR A 50 29.02 -0.88 16.19
N VAL A 51 28.48 -0.12 15.24
CA VAL A 51 29.21 0.50 14.14
C VAL A 51 29.16 2.01 14.30
N ASN A 52 30.32 2.65 14.47
CA ASN A 52 30.50 4.11 14.38
C ASN A 52 31.27 4.51 13.10
N GLY A 53 31.88 3.55 12.41
CA GLY A 53 32.62 3.73 11.17
C GLY A 53 31.87 3.15 9.98
N THR A 54 32.55 2.32 9.19
CA THR A 54 31.97 1.60 8.04
C THR A 54 31.92 0.09 8.32
N LEU A 55 30.79 -0.55 8.03
CA LEU A 55 30.68 -2.02 7.99
C LEU A 55 30.37 -2.47 6.56
N LYS A 56 31.22 -3.35 6.02
CA LYS A 56 31.01 -3.99 4.71
C LYS A 56 30.89 -5.49 4.91
N VAL A 57 29.66 -6.01 4.85
CA VAL A 57 29.41 -7.45 4.82
C VAL A 57 29.19 -7.85 3.37
N LEU A 58 30.16 -8.60 2.83
CA LEU A 58 30.27 -8.91 1.41
C LEU A 58 30.12 -10.41 1.22
N GLY A 59 28.94 -10.93 1.58
CA GLY A 59 28.58 -12.30 1.28
C GLY A 59 28.35 -12.50 -0.21
N THR A 60 28.28 -13.75 -0.62
CA THR A 60 27.72 -14.11 -1.91
C THR A 60 26.57 -15.06 -1.75
N ALA A 61 25.77 -15.07 -2.79
CA ALA A 61 24.69 -15.97 -3.11
C ALA A 61 25.00 -17.46 -2.75
N THR A 62 26.23 -17.92 -3.00
CA THR A 62 26.69 -19.29 -2.65
C THR A 62 27.46 -19.39 -1.34
N SER A 63 27.97 -18.29 -0.80
CA SER A 63 28.75 -18.24 0.44
C SER A 63 28.29 -17.05 1.30
N PRO A 64 27.07 -17.12 1.87
CA PRO A 64 26.55 -16.01 2.66
C PRO A 64 27.32 -15.85 3.97
N VAL A 65 27.36 -14.63 4.49
CA VAL A 65 27.88 -14.35 5.84
C VAL A 65 26.82 -14.72 6.88
N LEU A 66 27.20 -15.36 7.98
CA LEU A 66 26.27 -15.76 9.04
C LEU A 66 26.55 -15.02 10.36
N PHE A 67 25.56 -14.31 10.88
CA PHE A 67 25.52 -13.79 12.26
C PHE A 67 24.49 -14.61 13.06
N THR A 68 24.94 -15.29 14.11
CA THR A 68 24.08 -16.23 14.85
C THR A 68 24.48 -16.34 16.33
N SER A 69 23.65 -17.03 17.11
CA SER A 69 23.92 -17.36 18.51
C SER A 69 25.05 -18.40 18.66
N ASN A 70 25.87 -18.26 19.70
CA ASN A 70 26.81 -19.27 20.15
C ASN A 70 26.18 -20.32 21.11
N ALA A 71 24.91 -20.15 21.49
CA ALA A 71 24.23 -21.11 22.36
C ALA A 71 24.12 -22.49 21.71
N SER A 72 24.19 -23.54 22.53
CA SER A 72 24.01 -24.93 22.08
C SER A 72 22.57 -25.22 21.63
N SER A 73 21.60 -24.49 22.18
CA SER A 73 20.21 -24.47 21.74
C SER A 73 19.83 -23.02 21.44
N LYS A 74 19.76 -22.67 20.17
CA LYS A 74 19.51 -21.30 19.74
C LYS A 74 18.08 -20.89 20.03
N GLN A 75 17.89 -19.70 20.59
CA GLN A 75 16.58 -19.11 20.86
C GLN A 75 16.55 -17.66 20.36
N PRO A 76 15.38 -17.14 19.94
CA PRO A 76 15.24 -15.70 19.70
C PRO A 76 15.76 -14.91 20.91
N GLY A 77 16.55 -13.87 20.64
CA GLY A 77 17.08 -13.00 21.70
C GLY A 77 18.32 -13.53 22.42
N ASP A 78 18.95 -14.60 21.93
CA ASP A 78 20.21 -15.08 22.50
C ASP A 78 21.29 -14.00 22.51
N TRP A 79 21.34 -13.16 21.47
CA TRP A 79 22.25 -12.02 21.40
C TRP A 79 21.52 -10.73 21.06
N ASP A 80 22.20 -9.60 21.25
CA ASP A 80 21.51 -8.31 21.29
C ASP A 80 21.18 -7.78 19.90
N TYR A 81 22.16 -7.27 19.14
CA TYR A 81 21.90 -6.62 17.85
C TYR A 81 23.19 -6.29 17.07
N ILE A 82 23.01 -5.92 15.80
CA ILE A 82 23.93 -5.09 15.03
C ILE A 82 23.37 -3.67 15.00
N TYR A 83 24.13 -2.67 15.47
CA TYR A 83 23.67 -1.29 15.57
C TYR A 83 24.57 -0.33 14.80
N PHE A 84 24.01 0.30 13.77
CA PHE A 84 24.61 1.41 13.05
C PHE A 84 24.20 2.72 13.70
N THR A 85 25.14 3.36 14.40
CA THR A 85 24.90 4.65 15.06
C THR A 85 24.77 5.78 14.04
N ALA A 86 24.35 6.96 14.50
CA ALA A 86 24.24 8.15 13.65
C ALA A 86 25.58 8.60 13.03
N THR A 87 26.72 8.16 13.56
CA THR A 87 28.06 8.47 13.01
C THR A 87 28.57 7.44 12.01
N SER A 88 27.85 6.33 11.83
CA SER A 88 28.16 5.33 10.80
C SER A 88 28.14 5.94 9.39
N THR A 89 29.06 5.47 8.56
CA THR A 89 29.11 5.84 7.14
C THR A 89 27.91 5.22 6.40
N SER A 90 26.96 6.06 5.98
CA SER A 90 25.80 5.64 5.18
C SER A 90 26.22 5.20 3.78
N ALA A 91 25.40 4.39 3.13
CA ALA A 91 25.59 4.03 1.73
C ALA A 91 25.41 5.24 0.81
N THR A 92 26.20 5.30 -0.26
CA THR A 92 26.11 6.30 -1.32
C THR A 92 25.77 5.63 -2.64
N TYR A 93 25.13 6.38 -3.54
CA TYR A 93 24.65 5.89 -4.82
C TYR A 93 25.04 6.87 -5.94
N ASN A 94 25.17 6.39 -7.17
CA ASN A 94 25.26 7.25 -8.35
C ASN A 94 23.85 7.68 -8.83
N ASP A 95 23.79 8.46 -9.90
CA ASP A 95 22.54 8.97 -10.46
C ASP A 95 21.58 7.86 -10.95
N ASP A 96 22.12 6.71 -11.39
CA ASP A 96 21.34 5.52 -11.76
C ASP A 96 20.81 4.74 -10.54
N GLY A 97 21.11 5.20 -9.32
CA GLY A 97 20.75 4.51 -8.09
C GLY A 97 21.59 3.26 -7.81
N ALA A 98 22.72 3.04 -8.49
CA ALA A 98 23.67 1.99 -8.18
C ALA A 98 24.56 2.37 -6.98
N TYR A 99 24.87 1.40 -6.12
CA TYR A 99 25.71 1.60 -4.94
C TYR A 99 27.16 1.95 -5.31
N THR A 100 27.71 3.00 -4.68
CA THR A 100 29.09 3.49 -4.94
C THR A 100 30.02 3.40 -3.74
N GLY A 101 29.49 3.30 -2.52
CA GLY A 101 30.32 3.28 -1.31
C GLY A 101 29.53 3.35 -0.01
N GLY A 102 30.25 3.34 1.12
CA GLY A 102 29.67 3.38 2.47
C GLY A 102 29.48 1.99 3.09
N SER A 103 28.52 1.91 4.02
CA SER A 103 28.18 0.65 4.68
C SER A 103 27.18 -0.17 3.89
N ILE A 104 27.39 -1.49 3.86
CA ILE A 104 26.56 -2.45 3.13
C ILE A 104 26.48 -3.76 3.90
N ILE A 105 25.29 -4.37 3.88
CA ILE A 105 25.11 -5.78 4.22
C ILE A 105 24.52 -6.47 3.00
N GLN A 106 25.30 -7.36 2.40
CA GLN A 106 24.93 -8.10 1.20
C GLN A 106 25.08 -9.60 1.41
N TYR A 107 24.09 -10.40 0.99
CA TYR A 107 24.08 -11.86 1.10
C TYR A 107 24.48 -12.35 2.50
N ALA A 108 23.77 -11.89 3.52
CA ALA A 108 23.99 -12.31 4.90
C ALA A 108 22.75 -13.01 5.49
N THR A 109 22.96 -13.78 6.55
CA THR A 109 21.91 -14.26 7.45
C THR A 109 22.14 -13.71 8.85
N ILE A 110 21.13 -13.05 9.41
CA ILE A 110 21.12 -12.55 10.78
C ILE A 110 19.98 -13.26 11.52
N GLU A 111 20.33 -14.05 12.53
CA GLU A 111 19.36 -14.87 13.25
C GLU A 111 19.57 -14.91 14.76
N TYR A 112 18.47 -15.09 15.50
CA TYR A 112 18.46 -15.26 16.97
C TYR A 112 18.95 -14.05 17.77
N ALA A 113 18.87 -12.86 17.17
CA ALA A 113 19.19 -11.58 17.81
C ALA A 113 17.95 -10.98 18.51
N GLY A 114 18.06 -9.71 18.93
CA GLY A 114 16.96 -8.93 19.50
C GLY A 114 16.83 -9.08 21.02
N GLY A 115 17.82 -9.63 21.72
CA GLY A 115 17.76 -9.92 23.16
C GLY A 115 17.91 -8.70 24.08
N ALA A 116 18.01 -7.50 23.53
CA ALA A 116 18.29 -6.29 24.29
C ALA A 116 17.01 -5.63 24.81
N GLU A 117 16.96 -5.31 26.11
CA GLU A 117 15.87 -4.53 26.70
C GLU A 117 16.09 -3.02 26.48
N VAL A 118 16.02 -2.58 25.21
CA VAL A 118 16.29 -1.20 24.81
C VAL A 118 15.16 -0.61 23.96
N GLU A 119 15.10 0.72 23.93
CA GLU A 119 14.27 1.41 22.95
C GLU A 119 14.76 1.10 21.53
N HIS A 120 13.81 1.03 20.60
CA HIS A 120 14.07 0.68 19.21
C HIS A 120 14.80 -0.67 19.04
N ASN A 121 14.43 -1.67 19.84
CA ASN A 121 15.01 -3.00 19.73
C ASN A 121 14.67 -3.67 18.39
N ALA A 122 15.69 -4.28 17.79
CA ALA A 122 15.65 -5.02 16.53
C ALA A 122 16.96 -5.80 16.37
N ALA A 123 16.98 -6.82 15.50
CA ALA A 123 18.23 -7.49 15.13
C ALA A 123 19.20 -6.54 14.42
N LEU A 124 18.67 -5.71 13.52
CA LEU A 124 19.39 -4.63 12.87
C LEU A 124 18.82 -3.27 13.26
N ARG A 125 19.65 -2.45 13.90
CA ARG A 125 19.30 -1.15 14.46
C ARG A 125 20.00 -0.03 13.70
N LEU A 126 19.26 0.96 13.18
CA LEU A 126 19.79 1.90 12.19
C LEU A 126 19.45 3.37 12.49
N GLU A 127 20.46 4.16 12.83
CA GLU A 127 20.38 5.64 12.81
C GLU A 127 21.10 6.26 11.60
N SER A 128 21.78 5.43 10.82
CA SER A 128 22.36 5.75 9.52
C SER A 128 21.70 4.91 8.43
N SER A 129 22.11 5.10 7.18
CA SER A 129 21.43 4.53 6.00
C SER A 129 22.33 3.55 5.23
N PRO A 130 22.67 2.37 5.77
CA PRO A 130 23.36 1.34 5.00
C PRO A 130 22.48 0.79 3.87
N LEU A 131 23.11 0.20 2.84
CA LEU A 131 22.41 -0.64 1.88
C LEU A 131 22.23 -2.05 2.48
N ILE A 132 21.00 -2.55 2.51
CA ILE A 132 20.71 -3.93 2.91
C ILE A 132 20.16 -4.65 1.68
N ASP A 133 20.90 -5.64 1.21
CA ASP A 133 20.65 -6.29 -0.07
C ASP A 133 20.80 -7.83 0.05
N HIS A 134 19.87 -8.59 -0.54
CA HIS A 134 19.90 -10.07 -0.55
C HIS A 134 20.13 -10.72 0.83
N THR A 135 19.67 -10.09 1.91
CA THR A 135 19.95 -10.51 3.28
C THR A 135 18.72 -11.15 3.93
N THR A 136 18.94 -12.22 4.69
CA THR A 136 17.91 -12.88 5.50
C THR A 136 18.01 -12.45 6.96
N ILE A 137 16.92 -11.96 7.55
CA ILE A 137 16.82 -11.54 8.95
C ILE A 137 15.65 -12.28 9.60
N ARG A 138 15.93 -13.23 10.50
CA ARG A 138 14.89 -14.17 10.98
C ARG A 138 15.06 -14.65 12.41
N TYR A 139 13.97 -15.15 13.00
CA TYR A 139 13.96 -15.77 14.34
C TYR A 139 14.52 -14.85 15.44
N ASN A 140 14.27 -13.55 15.32
CA ASN A 140 14.72 -12.57 16.31
C ASN A 140 13.60 -12.29 17.32
N ASP A 141 13.96 -11.93 18.55
CA ASP A 141 13.00 -11.66 19.63
C ASP A 141 12.35 -10.27 19.55
N ALA A 142 12.77 -9.48 18.57
CA ALA A 142 12.27 -8.13 18.30
C ALA A 142 11.99 -7.96 16.80
N ALA A 143 11.91 -6.72 16.33
CA ALA A 143 11.80 -6.46 14.91
C ALA A 143 13.03 -7.00 14.14
N GLY A 144 12.85 -7.37 12.87
CA GLY A 144 13.98 -7.74 12.02
C GLY A 144 14.91 -6.55 11.81
N LEU A 145 14.35 -5.43 11.33
CA LEU A 145 15.05 -4.18 11.12
C LEU A 145 14.27 -3.03 11.72
N ARG A 146 14.96 -2.16 12.47
CA ARG A 146 14.41 -0.88 12.92
C ARG A 146 15.34 0.27 12.59
N ALA A 147 14.84 1.24 11.82
CA ALA A 147 15.51 2.50 11.54
C ALA A 147 14.78 3.67 12.20
N TRP A 148 15.52 4.65 12.66
CA TRP A 148 14.97 5.87 13.26
C TRP A 148 15.91 7.07 13.08
N ASN A 149 15.47 8.25 13.50
CA ASN A 149 16.21 9.52 13.36
C ASN A 149 16.61 9.80 11.90
N ASN A 150 17.89 9.63 11.56
CA ASN A 150 18.46 9.88 10.23
C ASN A 150 18.61 8.60 9.36
N GLY A 151 18.10 7.47 9.83
CA GLY A 151 18.15 6.18 9.15
C GLY A 151 17.06 6.02 8.09
N ALA A 152 17.46 6.06 6.82
CA ALA A 152 16.62 5.75 5.67
C ALA A 152 17.35 4.74 4.75
N PRO A 153 17.52 3.48 5.19
CA PRO A 153 18.25 2.48 4.40
C PRO A 153 17.51 2.14 3.11
N ARG A 154 18.24 1.74 2.07
CA ARG A 154 17.65 1.06 0.90
C ARG A 154 17.59 -0.43 1.18
N LEU A 155 16.41 -1.02 0.97
CA LEU A 155 16.14 -2.43 1.23
C LEU A 155 15.79 -3.11 -0.08
N THR A 156 16.68 -3.98 -0.58
CA THR A 156 16.49 -4.69 -1.84
C THR A 156 16.63 -6.20 -1.67
N SER A 157 15.68 -6.96 -2.22
CA SER A 157 15.76 -8.44 -2.31
C SER A 157 16.00 -9.17 -0.98
N ASN A 158 15.58 -8.60 0.15
CA ASN A 158 15.79 -9.19 1.47
C ASN A 158 14.66 -10.14 1.87
N ALA A 159 14.95 -11.05 2.80
CA ALA A 159 13.95 -11.85 3.49
C ALA A 159 13.91 -11.46 4.98
N MET A 160 12.78 -10.96 5.48
CA MET A 160 12.60 -10.65 6.90
C MET A 160 11.43 -11.47 7.44
N THR A 161 11.75 -12.60 8.09
CA THR A 161 10.75 -13.62 8.40
C THR A 161 10.79 -14.13 9.83
N ASP A 162 9.65 -14.56 10.36
CA ASP A 162 9.55 -15.26 11.64
C ASP A 162 10.20 -14.49 12.81
N ASN A 163 10.09 -13.16 12.79
CA ASN A 163 10.52 -12.30 13.90
C ASN A 163 9.37 -12.09 14.88
N SER A 164 9.68 -11.99 16.18
CA SER A 164 8.68 -11.81 17.24
C SER A 164 8.14 -10.37 17.32
N GLY A 165 8.63 -9.47 16.47
CA GLY A 165 8.05 -8.15 16.20
C GLY A 165 7.92 -7.91 14.70
N SER A 166 7.69 -6.67 14.28
CA SER A 166 7.55 -6.32 12.86
C SER A 166 8.77 -6.71 12.02
N GLY A 167 8.57 -7.01 10.73
CA GLY A 167 9.69 -7.28 9.81
C GLY A 167 10.58 -6.05 9.65
N VAL A 168 9.97 -4.95 9.22
CA VAL A 168 10.61 -3.64 9.02
C VAL A 168 9.87 -2.58 9.82
N ILE A 169 10.62 -1.76 10.56
CA ILE A 169 10.14 -0.52 11.16
C ILE A 169 11.06 0.61 10.73
N ILE A 170 10.51 1.67 10.15
CA ILE A 170 11.24 2.90 9.84
C ILE A 170 10.45 4.05 10.44
N ASP A 171 10.98 4.64 11.51
CA ASP A 171 10.42 5.82 12.19
C ASP A 171 11.32 7.03 11.93
N TYR A 172 11.18 7.57 10.73
CA TYR A 172 12.00 8.63 10.18
C TYR A 172 11.24 9.95 10.18
N LYS A 173 11.84 10.99 10.79
CA LYS A 173 11.22 12.33 10.89
C LYS A 173 12.05 13.43 10.22
N GLY A 174 13.04 13.08 9.40
CA GLY A 174 13.91 14.06 8.71
C GLY A 174 13.49 14.36 7.26
N THR A 175 14.34 15.06 6.51
CA THR A 175 14.09 15.55 5.13
C THR A 175 14.79 14.75 4.01
N LYS A 176 15.43 13.62 4.32
CA LYS A 176 16.07 12.76 3.31
C LYS A 176 14.99 12.16 2.41
N THR A 177 15.24 12.26 1.12
CA THR A 177 14.32 11.84 0.06
C THR A 177 14.64 10.42 -0.41
N ASN A 178 13.63 9.72 -0.94
CA ASN A 178 13.72 8.46 -1.69
C ASN A 178 14.00 7.19 -0.88
N LEU A 179 13.17 6.93 0.13
CA LEU A 179 13.15 5.59 0.75
C LEU A 179 12.69 4.55 -0.28
N LEU A 180 13.57 3.59 -0.59
CA LEU A 180 13.31 2.50 -1.53
C LEU A 180 13.27 1.16 -0.80
N ILE A 181 12.13 0.50 -0.87
CA ILE A 181 11.93 -0.88 -0.41
C ILE A 181 11.44 -1.68 -1.62
N SER A 182 12.30 -2.53 -2.18
CA SER A 182 12.00 -3.23 -3.42
C SER A 182 12.37 -4.71 -3.41
N GLY A 183 11.48 -5.56 -3.94
CA GLY A 183 11.75 -7.00 -4.11
C GLY A 183 11.91 -7.78 -2.81
N ASN A 184 11.51 -7.24 -1.66
CA ASN A 184 11.69 -7.91 -0.37
C ASN A 184 10.56 -8.91 -0.08
N ASN A 185 10.88 -10.00 0.59
CA ASN A 185 9.94 -10.94 1.18
C ASN A 185 9.85 -10.72 2.70
N ILE A 186 8.69 -10.30 3.17
CA ILE A 186 8.46 -9.95 4.57
C ILE A 186 7.29 -10.77 5.08
N SER A 187 7.57 -11.80 5.87
CA SER A 187 6.55 -12.79 6.17
C SER A 187 6.58 -13.39 7.57
N LYS A 188 5.41 -13.80 8.07
CA LYS A 188 5.26 -14.53 9.34
C LYS A 188 5.84 -13.80 10.56
N ASN A 189 5.87 -12.48 10.53
CA ASN A 189 6.30 -11.69 11.66
C ASN A 189 5.13 -11.48 12.64
N ASP A 190 5.38 -11.53 13.96
CA ASP A 190 4.38 -11.23 15.01
C ASP A 190 4.30 -9.71 15.23
N GLY A 191 3.96 -9.00 14.16
CA GLY A 191 3.84 -7.55 14.08
C GLY A 191 3.41 -7.11 12.69
N CYS A 192 3.55 -5.81 12.42
CA CYS A 192 3.32 -5.31 11.07
C CYS A 192 4.41 -5.87 10.14
N GLY A 193 4.09 -6.24 8.90
CA GLY A 193 5.13 -6.59 7.93
C GLY A 193 6.11 -5.42 7.75
N ILE A 194 5.59 -4.29 7.28
CA ILE A 194 6.32 -3.03 7.15
C ILE A 194 5.57 -1.91 7.85
N TRP A 195 6.22 -1.28 8.83
CA TRP A 195 5.76 -0.04 9.45
C TRP A 195 6.67 1.12 9.02
N LEU A 196 6.13 2.04 8.21
CA LEU A 196 6.82 3.29 7.86
C LEU A 196 6.09 4.50 8.46
N SER A 197 6.83 5.28 9.21
CA SER A 197 6.48 6.60 9.71
C SER A 197 7.56 7.54 9.19
N ALA A 198 7.42 7.99 7.94
CA ALA A 198 8.47 8.70 7.21
C ALA A 198 8.24 10.23 7.13
N GLY A 199 7.17 10.74 7.74
CA GLY A 199 6.82 12.16 7.65
C GLY A 199 6.41 12.54 6.23
N SER A 200 6.93 13.65 5.70
CA SER A 200 6.63 14.13 4.34
C SER A 200 7.47 13.48 3.24
N SER A 201 8.48 12.67 3.56
CA SER A 201 9.41 12.10 2.58
C SER A 201 8.71 11.13 1.61
N PRO A 202 9.03 11.19 0.29
CA PRO A 202 8.52 10.22 -0.66
C PRO A 202 9.02 8.80 -0.38
N VAL A 203 8.11 7.83 -0.44
CA VAL A 203 8.42 6.40 -0.27
C VAL A 203 8.03 5.62 -1.52
N THR A 204 8.94 4.78 -1.99
CA THR A 204 8.67 3.81 -3.06
C THR A 204 8.71 2.39 -2.52
N LEU A 205 7.58 1.69 -2.64
CA LEU A 205 7.48 0.25 -2.39
C LEU A 205 7.14 -0.46 -3.69
N SER A 206 8.05 -1.28 -4.19
CA SER A 206 7.84 -1.98 -5.47
C SER A 206 8.19 -3.46 -5.43
N GLY A 207 7.32 -4.31 -5.98
CA GLY A 207 7.60 -5.74 -6.13
C GLY A 207 7.85 -6.50 -4.82
N ASN A 208 7.38 -5.97 -3.68
CA ASN A 208 7.55 -6.66 -2.40
C ASN A 208 6.46 -7.71 -2.20
N THR A 209 6.81 -8.77 -1.49
CA THR A 209 5.90 -9.83 -1.03
C THR A 209 5.74 -9.71 0.48
N ILE A 210 4.57 -9.29 0.96
CA ILE A 210 4.26 -9.05 2.38
C ILE A 210 3.18 -10.04 2.80
N THR A 211 3.54 -11.09 3.53
CA THR A 211 2.62 -12.23 3.70
C THR A 211 2.56 -12.86 5.10
N GLY A 212 1.36 -13.17 5.58
CA GLY A 212 1.20 -13.89 6.85
C GLY A 212 1.69 -13.14 8.09
N ASN A 213 1.86 -11.82 8.03
CA ASN A 213 2.24 -11.02 9.18
C ASN A 213 1.02 -10.78 10.06
N THR A 214 1.18 -10.94 11.37
CA THR A 214 0.08 -10.92 12.34
C THR A 214 0.38 -9.92 13.43
N ALA A 215 -0.36 -8.81 13.46
CA ALA A 215 -0.24 -7.81 14.51
C ALA A 215 -1.26 -8.07 15.63
N SER A 216 -1.00 -9.09 16.44
CA SER A 216 -1.89 -9.53 17.53
C SER A 216 -2.22 -8.43 18.55
N ASN A 217 -1.26 -7.55 18.82
CA ASN A 217 -1.37 -6.39 19.72
C ASN A 217 -1.15 -5.05 18.99
N GLY A 218 -1.02 -5.07 17.66
CA GLY A 218 -0.72 -3.91 16.82
C GLY A 218 -1.90 -3.52 15.94
N VAL A 219 -1.95 -2.25 15.54
CA VAL A 219 -3.10 -1.67 14.84
C VAL A 219 -3.17 -2.10 13.36
N PHE A 220 -2.03 -2.52 12.77
CA PHE A 220 -1.82 -2.67 11.33
C PHE A 220 -1.15 -4.01 10.98
N GLY A 221 -1.60 -4.68 9.90
CA GLY A 221 -1.20 -6.05 9.58
C GLY A 221 -0.03 -6.14 8.60
N GLY A 222 -0.29 -5.94 7.30
CA GLY A 222 0.74 -6.09 6.27
C GLY A 222 1.66 -4.87 6.18
N LEU A 223 1.09 -3.73 5.81
CA LEU A 223 1.79 -2.49 5.50
C LEU A 223 1.10 -1.31 6.19
N TYR A 224 1.85 -0.49 6.91
CA TYR A 224 1.41 0.78 7.46
C TYR A 224 2.29 1.91 6.97
N LEU A 225 1.67 2.95 6.41
CA LEU A 225 2.32 4.18 5.96
C LEU A 225 1.69 5.40 6.64
N ASP A 226 2.53 6.20 7.29
CA ASP A 226 2.15 7.45 7.93
C ASP A 226 2.75 8.67 7.23
N GLY A 227 1.89 9.44 6.55
CA GLY A 227 2.20 10.69 5.87
C GLY A 227 2.88 10.54 4.51
N GLY A 228 3.21 11.70 3.90
CA GLY A 228 4.08 11.81 2.73
C GLY A 228 3.44 11.46 1.39
N THR A 229 4.31 11.37 0.37
CA THR A 229 3.94 10.93 -0.98
C THR A 229 4.39 9.49 -1.19
N ASN A 230 3.46 8.54 -1.21
CA ASN A 230 3.81 7.12 -1.27
C ASN A 230 3.43 6.52 -2.63
N THR A 231 4.36 5.79 -3.25
CA THR A 231 4.13 5.04 -4.49
C THR A 231 4.27 3.54 -4.22
N LEU A 232 3.18 2.81 -4.40
CA LEU A 232 3.10 1.36 -4.20
C LEU A 232 2.78 0.72 -5.55
N SER A 233 3.71 -0.06 -6.09
CA SER A 233 3.54 -0.71 -7.40
C SER A 233 3.93 -2.18 -7.40
N GLY A 234 3.08 -3.03 -8.00
CA GLY A 234 3.38 -4.44 -8.20
C GLY A 234 3.65 -5.24 -6.93
N ASN A 235 3.18 -4.78 -5.76
CA ASN A 235 3.36 -5.49 -4.51
C ASN A 235 2.31 -6.59 -4.35
N THR A 236 2.70 -7.68 -3.68
CA THR A 236 1.82 -8.78 -3.30
C THR A 236 1.66 -8.77 -1.78
N ILE A 237 0.46 -8.47 -1.30
CA ILE A 237 0.15 -8.28 0.12
C ILE A 237 -0.98 -9.24 0.50
N THR A 238 -0.64 -10.37 1.13
CA THR A 238 -1.60 -11.46 1.30
C THR A 238 -1.57 -12.16 2.65
N GLY A 239 -2.75 -12.53 3.17
CA GLY A 239 -2.83 -13.32 4.40
C GLY A 239 -2.38 -12.58 5.66
N ASN A 240 -2.33 -11.24 5.64
CA ASN A 240 -1.91 -10.46 6.80
C ASN A 240 -3.11 -10.13 7.69
N THR A 241 -2.87 -10.01 9.00
CA THR A 241 -3.92 -9.82 10.01
C THR A 241 -3.65 -8.62 10.90
N ALA A 242 -4.63 -7.74 11.05
CA ALA A 242 -4.60 -6.55 11.89
C ALA A 242 -5.70 -6.58 12.96
N SER A 243 -5.40 -6.09 14.17
CA SER A 243 -6.41 -6.01 15.25
C SER A 243 -7.40 -4.84 15.11
N SER A 244 -7.15 -3.90 14.19
CA SER A 244 -7.98 -2.70 13.97
C SER A 244 -8.28 -2.45 12.50
N GLY A 245 -7.32 -1.90 11.74
CA GLY A 245 -7.58 -1.51 10.36
C GLY A 245 -6.43 -1.82 9.42
N GLY A 246 -6.74 -1.97 8.13
CA GLY A 246 -5.74 -2.22 7.10
C GLY A 246 -5.05 -3.56 7.29
N GLY A 247 -5.83 -4.64 7.19
CA GLY A 247 -5.31 -6.01 7.30
C GLY A 247 -4.15 -6.21 6.34
N GLY A 248 -4.34 -5.79 5.08
CA GLY A 248 -3.28 -5.67 4.09
C GLY A 248 -2.53 -4.35 4.21
N ILE A 249 -3.19 -3.23 3.89
CA ILE A 249 -2.59 -1.89 3.85
C ILE A 249 -3.39 -0.92 4.73
N PHE A 250 -2.70 -0.18 5.58
CA PHE A 250 -3.22 1.01 6.24
C PHE A 250 -2.43 2.22 5.73
N LEU A 251 -3.13 3.23 5.19
CA LEU A 251 -2.57 4.53 4.88
C LEU A 251 -3.20 5.61 5.76
N GLU A 252 -2.39 6.37 6.48
CA GLU A 252 -2.80 7.65 7.07
C GLU A 252 -2.87 8.75 5.98
N PRO A 253 -3.40 9.94 6.31
CA PRO A 253 -3.52 11.04 5.35
C PRO A 253 -2.19 11.37 4.67
N GLY A 254 -2.19 11.37 3.34
CA GLY A 254 -1.03 11.66 2.50
C GLY A 254 -1.40 11.63 1.02
N ASN A 255 -0.39 11.72 0.16
CA ASN A 255 -0.54 11.62 -1.29
C ASN A 255 -0.12 10.22 -1.75
N ASN A 256 -1.08 9.32 -1.94
CA ASN A 256 -0.76 7.91 -2.19
C ASN A 256 -1.13 7.50 -3.61
N VAL A 257 -0.20 6.84 -4.30
CA VAL A 257 -0.41 6.22 -5.61
C VAL A 257 -0.23 4.71 -5.49
N LEU A 258 -1.32 3.97 -5.62
CA LEU A 258 -1.36 2.51 -5.56
C LEU A 258 -1.71 1.99 -6.95
N SER A 259 -0.76 1.32 -7.61
CA SER A 259 -0.97 0.78 -8.96
C SER A 259 -0.56 -0.69 -9.11
N GLY A 260 -1.42 -1.50 -9.73
CA GLY A 260 -1.07 -2.88 -10.09
C GLY A 260 -0.70 -3.77 -8.89
N ASN A 261 -1.18 -3.47 -7.69
CA ASN A 261 -0.92 -4.28 -6.50
C ASN A 261 -1.95 -5.42 -6.38
N THR A 262 -1.51 -6.54 -5.81
CA THR A 262 -2.37 -7.68 -5.46
C THR A 262 -2.53 -7.72 -3.94
N ILE A 263 -3.76 -7.53 -3.46
CA ILE A 263 -4.09 -7.40 -2.04
C ILE A 263 -5.18 -8.41 -1.74
N SER A 264 -4.81 -9.56 -1.15
CA SER A 264 -5.76 -10.66 -1.03
C SER A 264 -5.69 -11.49 0.25
N GLY A 265 -6.86 -11.95 0.72
CA GLY A 265 -6.93 -12.82 1.89
C GLY A 265 -6.46 -12.16 3.18
N ASN A 266 -6.48 -10.83 3.27
CA ASN A 266 -6.09 -10.10 4.46
C ASN A 266 -7.29 -9.85 5.38
N THR A 267 -7.04 -9.73 6.68
CA THR A 267 -8.08 -9.63 7.70
C THR A 267 -7.83 -8.47 8.66
N ALA A 268 -8.86 -7.68 8.95
CA ALA A 268 -8.82 -6.62 9.97
C ALA A 268 -10.07 -6.66 10.84
N SER A 269 -9.94 -6.44 12.15
CA SER A 269 -11.12 -6.52 13.03
C SER A 269 -12.11 -5.36 12.87
N THR A 270 -11.75 -4.24 12.22
CA THR A 270 -12.62 -3.04 12.17
C THR A 270 -12.79 -2.45 10.78
N TYR A 271 -11.71 -2.04 10.11
CA TYR A 271 -11.78 -1.27 8.85
C TYR A 271 -10.83 -1.83 7.80
N GLY A 272 -11.32 -2.04 6.57
CA GLY A 272 -10.44 -2.30 5.43
C GLY A 272 -9.65 -3.60 5.59
N GLY A 273 -10.28 -4.73 5.32
CA GLY A 273 -9.58 -6.02 5.36
C GLY A 273 -8.40 -6.01 4.40
N GLY A 274 -8.63 -5.54 3.18
CA GLY A 274 -7.59 -5.28 2.19
C GLY A 274 -6.88 -3.97 2.46
N ILE A 275 -7.58 -2.85 2.28
CA ILE A 275 -7.02 -1.50 2.41
C ILE A 275 -7.89 -0.64 3.33
N PHE A 276 -7.26 0.06 4.26
CA PHE A 276 -7.87 1.15 5.01
C PHE A 276 -7.14 2.47 4.70
N LEU A 277 -7.87 3.42 4.12
CA LEU A 277 -7.43 4.81 3.96
C LEU A 277 -8.08 5.66 5.04
N ARG A 278 -7.27 6.18 5.97
CA ARG A 278 -7.74 7.06 7.04
C ARG A 278 -7.65 8.52 6.62
N GLY A 279 -8.65 9.29 7.01
CA GLY A 279 -8.96 10.58 6.40
C GLY A 279 -8.25 11.79 6.92
N GLY A 280 -8.05 12.74 5.99
CA GLY A 280 -7.48 14.08 6.14
C GLY A 280 -7.62 14.83 4.81
N SER A 281 -6.73 15.78 4.50
CA SER A 281 -6.72 16.57 3.25
C SER A 281 -5.90 15.95 2.10
N GLY A 282 -5.47 14.69 2.22
CA GLY A 282 -4.62 14.01 1.24
C GLY A 282 -5.34 13.51 -0.02
N THR A 283 -4.58 13.30 -1.10
CA THR A 283 -5.08 12.78 -2.39
C THR A 283 -4.60 11.35 -2.64
N ASN A 284 -5.51 10.41 -2.90
CA ASN A 284 -5.19 9.01 -3.12
C ASN A 284 -5.66 8.54 -4.50
N ASN A 285 -4.74 7.98 -5.29
CA ASN A 285 -5.04 7.38 -6.58
C ASN A 285 -4.80 5.87 -6.52
N LEU A 286 -5.88 5.11 -6.58
CA LEU A 286 -5.87 3.65 -6.62
C LEU A 286 -6.24 3.25 -8.04
N SER A 287 -5.29 2.71 -8.80
CA SER A 287 -5.52 2.27 -10.18
C SER A 287 -5.12 0.83 -10.42
N ASN A 288 -5.94 0.08 -11.15
CA ASN A 288 -5.59 -1.26 -11.63
C ASN A 288 -5.13 -2.24 -10.52
N ASN A 289 -5.63 -2.07 -9.28
CA ASN A 289 -5.32 -2.98 -8.18
C ASN A 289 -6.31 -4.14 -8.16
N THR A 290 -5.83 -5.30 -7.70
CA THR A 290 -6.65 -6.48 -7.44
C THR A 290 -6.83 -6.67 -5.94
N ILE A 291 -8.03 -6.38 -5.43
CA ILE A 291 -8.38 -6.41 -4.01
C ILE A 291 -9.40 -7.53 -3.79
N THR A 292 -8.95 -8.70 -3.33
CA THR A 292 -9.79 -9.91 -3.35
C THR A 292 -9.79 -10.75 -2.08
N GLY A 293 -10.94 -11.32 -1.71
CA GLY A 293 -11.01 -12.29 -0.61
C GLY A 293 -10.62 -11.72 0.76
N ASN A 294 -10.68 -10.40 0.95
CA ASN A 294 -10.30 -9.76 2.21
C ASN A 294 -11.51 -9.66 3.18
N THR A 295 -11.25 -9.56 4.48
CA THR A 295 -12.30 -9.58 5.52
C THR A 295 -12.13 -8.47 6.56
N ALA A 296 -13.21 -7.74 6.88
CA ALA A 296 -13.26 -6.80 8.02
C ALA A 296 -14.67 -6.49 8.51
N SER A 297 -14.86 -5.81 9.64
CA SER A 297 -16.22 -5.36 10.03
C SER A 297 -16.81 -4.32 9.08
N ASN A 298 -15.98 -3.42 8.54
CA ASN A 298 -16.39 -2.41 7.56
C ASN A 298 -15.40 -2.37 6.40
N GLY A 299 -15.89 -2.45 5.16
CA GLY A 299 -15.03 -2.42 3.98
C GLY A 299 -14.16 -3.66 3.90
N GLY A 300 -14.74 -4.82 3.60
CA GLY A 300 -14.00 -6.08 3.51
C GLY A 300 -12.79 -5.93 2.58
N GLY A 301 -13.02 -5.35 1.40
CA GLY A 301 -11.97 -4.98 0.46
C GLY A 301 -11.30 -3.65 0.84
N LEU A 302 -12.09 -2.57 0.83
CA LEU A 302 -11.60 -1.20 0.98
C LEU A 302 -12.48 -0.39 1.94
N SER A 303 -11.85 0.35 2.85
CA SER A 303 -12.51 1.35 3.69
C SER A 303 -11.88 2.72 3.46
N LEU A 304 -12.69 3.71 3.05
CA LEU A 304 -12.26 5.10 2.83
C LEU A 304 -12.87 6.01 3.90
N TYR A 305 -12.01 6.70 4.62
CA TYR A 305 -12.37 7.77 5.54
C TYR A 305 -11.79 9.06 4.97
N GLY A 306 -12.58 10.09 4.65
CA GLY A 306 -12.09 11.40 4.19
C GLY A 306 -11.19 11.41 2.94
N GLY A 307 -10.47 12.52 2.73
CA GLY A 307 -9.56 12.72 1.60
C GLY A 307 -10.23 12.97 0.24
N THR A 308 -9.39 13.13 -0.78
CA THR A 308 -9.78 13.08 -2.20
C THR A 308 -9.28 11.76 -2.77
N ASN A 309 -10.18 10.86 -3.16
CA ASN A 309 -9.81 9.52 -3.59
C ASN A 309 -10.32 9.25 -5.00
N THR A 310 -9.44 8.82 -5.90
CA THR A 310 -9.79 8.35 -7.24
C THR A 310 -9.49 6.85 -7.32
N LEU A 311 -10.53 6.07 -7.61
CA LEU A 311 -10.46 4.63 -7.83
C LEU A 311 -10.75 4.39 -9.31
N SER A 312 -9.76 3.89 -10.07
CA SER A 312 -9.89 3.63 -11.50
C SER A 312 -9.47 2.22 -11.91
N GLY A 313 -10.29 1.51 -12.68
CA GLY A 313 -9.91 0.21 -13.25
C GLY A 313 -9.57 -0.88 -12.23
N ASN A 314 -9.99 -0.74 -10.96
CA ASN A 314 -9.67 -1.74 -9.94
C ASN A 314 -10.64 -2.93 -10.01
N THR A 315 -10.14 -4.10 -9.62
CA THR A 315 -10.97 -5.29 -9.38
C THR A 315 -11.11 -5.49 -7.87
N ILE A 316 -12.33 -5.36 -7.37
CA ILE A 316 -12.69 -5.49 -5.96
C ILE A 316 -13.69 -6.63 -5.84
N SER A 317 -13.23 -7.83 -5.50
CA SER A 317 -14.10 -9.01 -5.55
C SER A 317 -13.92 -10.07 -4.47
N GLY A 318 -15.01 -10.78 -4.15
CA GLY A 318 -14.97 -11.84 -3.13
C GLY A 318 -14.66 -11.35 -1.71
N ASN A 319 -14.72 -10.04 -1.45
CA ASN A 319 -14.42 -9.49 -0.12
C ASN A 319 -15.65 -9.59 0.79
N THR A 320 -15.42 -9.80 2.07
CA THR A 320 -16.47 -10.11 3.04
C THR A 320 -16.45 -9.16 4.22
N THR A 321 -17.61 -8.79 4.75
CA THR A 321 -17.71 -8.16 6.07
C THR A 321 -18.39 -9.04 7.10
N GLU A 322 -17.98 -8.92 8.36
CA GLU A 322 -18.64 -9.60 9.49
C GLU A 322 -19.89 -8.82 9.94
N ASP A 323 -19.77 -7.49 10.08
CA ASP A 323 -20.83 -6.60 10.57
C ASP A 323 -21.65 -5.93 9.46
N GLY A 324 -21.53 -6.41 8.22
CA GLY A 324 -22.42 -6.08 7.11
C GLY A 324 -22.10 -4.81 6.34
N ARG A 325 -21.20 -3.91 6.76
CA ARG A 325 -21.05 -2.60 6.08
C ARG A 325 -19.98 -2.60 4.99
N GLY A 326 -20.38 -2.70 3.72
CA GLY A 326 -19.43 -2.56 2.60
C GLY A 326 -18.59 -3.82 2.41
N GLY A 327 -19.20 -4.94 1.97
CA GLY A 327 -18.47 -6.17 1.64
C GLY A 327 -17.24 -5.86 0.75
N GLY A 328 -17.47 -5.13 -0.34
CA GLY A 328 -16.43 -4.60 -1.20
C GLY A 328 -15.85 -3.30 -0.66
N ILE A 329 -16.66 -2.23 -0.67
CA ILE A 329 -16.22 -0.87 -0.34
C ILE A 329 -17.09 -0.24 0.73
N TYR A 330 -16.45 0.34 1.74
CA TYR A 330 -17.07 1.21 2.72
C TYR A 330 -16.55 2.65 2.58
N LEU A 331 -17.46 3.59 2.34
CA LEU A 331 -17.16 5.01 2.20
C LEU A 331 -17.74 5.78 3.39
N GLN A 332 -16.88 6.25 4.30
CA GLN A 332 -17.34 7.08 5.41
C GLN A 332 -17.62 8.52 4.98
N SER A 333 -16.67 9.16 4.31
CA SER A 333 -16.66 10.60 3.98
C SER A 333 -15.63 10.91 2.88
N GLY A 334 -15.47 12.18 2.49
CA GLY A 334 -14.46 12.63 1.52
C GLY A 334 -15.04 12.98 0.15
N GLN A 335 -14.16 13.36 -0.78
CA GLN A 335 -14.43 13.50 -2.19
C GLN A 335 -13.94 12.24 -2.90
N ASN A 336 -14.85 11.47 -3.49
CA ASN A 336 -14.53 10.18 -4.04
C ASN A 336 -14.97 10.10 -5.50
N GLU A 337 -14.12 9.55 -6.35
CA GLU A 337 -14.42 9.25 -7.75
C GLU A 337 -14.15 7.77 -8.01
N MET A 338 -15.14 7.07 -8.52
CA MET A 338 -15.08 5.67 -8.89
C MET A 338 -15.34 5.56 -10.38
N LEU A 339 -14.31 5.22 -11.13
CA LEU A 339 -14.30 5.17 -12.58
C LEU A 339 -13.94 3.76 -13.06
N ASP A 340 -14.78 3.14 -13.87
CA ASP A 340 -14.45 1.91 -14.60
C ASP A 340 -13.95 0.75 -13.72
N ASN A 341 -14.39 0.67 -12.46
CA ASN A 341 -14.03 -0.41 -11.56
C ASN A 341 -14.97 -1.61 -11.73
N THR A 342 -14.45 -2.81 -11.42
CA THR A 342 -15.25 -4.03 -11.29
C THR A 342 -15.41 -4.37 -9.81
N ILE A 343 -16.63 -4.26 -9.28
CA ILE A 343 -16.99 -4.52 -7.88
C ILE A 343 -17.96 -5.69 -7.87
N SER A 344 -17.46 -6.89 -7.56
CA SER A 344 -18.23 -8.11 -7.75
C SER A 344 -18.06 -9.18 -6.70
N ASP A 345 -19.07 -10.04 -6.54
CA ASP A 345 -19.00 -11.21 -5.65
C ASP A 345 -18.66 -10.86 -4.18
N ASN A 346 -18.85 -9.60 -3.78
CA ASN A 346 -18.58 -9.18 -2.40
C ASN A 346 -19.77 -9.53 -1.51
N THR A 347 -19.48 -9.90 -0.27
CA THR A 347 -20.49 -10.38 0.68
C THR A 347 -20.55 -9.48 1.90
N ALA A 348 -21.74 -9.03 2.25
CA ALA A 348 -22.00 -8.45 3.56
C ALA A 348 -22.60 -9.50 4.49
N GLY A 349 -21.88 -9.78 5.59
CA GLY A 349 -22.22 -10.82 6.55
C GLY A 349 -23.37 -10.49 7.48
N GLU A 350 -23.73 -11.47 8.32
CA GLU A 350 -24.89 -11.39 9.19
C GLU A 350 -24.62 -10.60 10.49
N ASN A 351 -24.73 -9.27 10.47
CA ASN A 351 -24.81 -8.43 11.67
C ASN A 351 -26.13 -8.59 12.46
N THR A 352 -26.09 -9.00 13.73
CA THR A 352 -27.30 -9.13 14.57
C THR A 352 -27.91 -7.80 15.04
N PHE A 353 -27.31 -6.66 14.72
CA PHE A 353 -27.64 -5.35 15.30
C PHE A 353 -28.00 -4.24 14.30
N SER A 354 -27.80 -4.41 12.98
CA SER A 354 -28.23 -3.42 11.98
C SER A 354 -28.61 -4.05 10.64
N THR A 355 -29.47 -3.39 9.85
CA THR A 355 -29.90 -3.83 8.51
C THR A 355 -29.19 -3.11 7.37
N ASN A 356 -28.13 -2.36 7.68
CA ASN A 356 -27.49 -1.42 6.77
C ASN A 356 -26.28 -2.10 6.11
N ASP A 357 -26.51 -2.88 5.06
CA ASP A 357 -25.57 -3.94 4.69
C ASP A 357 -24.83 -3.77 3.35
N GLY A 358 -24.97 -2.65 2.62
CA GLY A 358 -24.29 -2.37 1.33
C GLY A 358 -23.18 -3.36 0.89
N ALA A 359 -23.50 -4.45 0.17
CA ALA A 359 -22.52 -5.54 -0.02
C ALA A 359 -21.44 -5.19 -1.04
N GLY A 360 -21.81 -4.55 -2.15
CA GLY A 360 -20.84 -3.99 -3.09
C GLY A 360 -20.22 -2.71 -2.53
N ILE A 361 -21.05 -1.68 -2.36
CA ILE A 361 -20.66 -0.34 -1.91
C ILE A 361 -21.60 0.15 -0.82
N TYR A 362 -21.04 0.58 0.30
CA TYR A 362 -21.75 1.27 1.37
C TYR A 362 -21.29 2.74 1.43
N ILE A 363 -22.23 3.68 1.28
CA ILE A 363 -21.96 5.11 1.30
C ILE A 363 -22.57 5.74 2.55
N TYR A 364 -21.72 6.19 3.48
CA TYR A 364 -22.16 6.84 4.71
C TYR A 364 -22.33 8.36 4.53
N SER A 365 -21.32 9.06 4.00
CA SER A 365 -21.35 10.49 3.73
C SER A 365 -20.28 10.88 2.69
N GLY A 366 -20.30 12.13 2.22
CA GLY A 366 -19.31 12.67 1.27
C GLY A 366 -19.87 13.00 -0.11
N SER A 367 -19.00 13.57 -0.95
CA SER A 367 -19.27 13.78 -2.38
C SER A 367 -18.72 12.59 -3.16
N LEU A 368 -19.52 12.02 -4.05
CA LEU A 368 -19.16 10.79 -4.75
C LEU A 368 -19.66 10.80 -6.19
N ILE A 369 -18.77 10.50 -7.12
CA ILE A 369 -19.09 10.21 -8.52
C ILE A 369 -18.81 8.73 -8.77
N ILE A 370 -19.82 7.99 -9.23
CA ILE A 370 -19.73 6.58 -9.64
C ILE A 370 -20.09 6.52 -11.12
N LYS A 371 -19.09 6.29 -11.97
CA LYS A 371 -19.26 6.28 -13.42
C LYS A 371 -18.53 5.13 -14.12
N GLY A 372 -19.15 4.49 -15.10
CA GLY A 372 -18.51 3.44 -15.91
C GLY A 372 -18.25 2.13 -15.17
N ASN A 373 -18.68 1.98 -13.92
CA ASN A 373 -18.35 0.81 -13.10
C ASN A 373 -19.27 -0.38 -13.43
N THR A 374 -18.73 -1.58 -13.21
CA THR A 374 -19.51 -2.81 -13.16
C THR A 374 -19.69 -3.26 -11.71
N ILE A 375 -20.94 -3.25 -11.22
CA ILE A 375 -21.30 -3.63 -9.85
C ILE A 375 -22.26 -4.82 -9.93
N SER A 376 -21.75 -6.03 -9.68
CA SER A 376 -22.52 -7.25 -9.91
C SER A 376 -22.28 -8.38 -8.94
N ASN A 377 -23.26 -9.27 -8.76
CA ASN A 377 -23.16 -10.46 -7.90
C ASN A 377 -22.82 -10.18 -6.42
N ASN A 378 -22.95 -8.94 -5.96
CA ASN A 378 -22.71 -8.61 -4.57
C ASN A 378 -23.92 -9.05 -3.73
N THR A 379 -23.66 -9.69 -2.61
CA THR A 379 -24.68 -10.39 -1.83
C THR A 379 -24.71 -9.93 -0.38
N VAL A 380 -25.89 -9.54 0.08
CA VAL A 380 -26.17 -9.35 1.51
C VAL A 380 -26.78 -10.64 2.04
N LEU A 381 -26.19 -11.20 3.11
CA LEU A 381 -26.74 -12.38 3.78
C LEU A 381 -27.80 -11.96 4.81
N GLY A 382 -28.98 -12.62 4.78
CA GLY A 382 -30.08 -12.40 5.70
C GLY A 382 -31.38 -11.92 5.03
N THR A 383 -32.53 -12.19 5.65
CA THR A 383 -33.85 -12.06 5.00
C THR A 383 -34.49 -10.67 5.06
N ASP A 384 -33.96 -9.74 5.87
CA ASP A 384 -34.56 -8.42 6.11
C ASP A 384 -33.62 -7.25 5.75
N ARG A 385 -32.63 -7.50 4.89
CA ARG A 385 -31.45 -6.65 4.73
C ARG A 385 -31.28 -6.05 3.35
N GLN A 386 -30.53 -4.95 3.28
CA GLN A 386 -30.69 -3.97 2.22
C GLN A 386 -29.40 -3.64 1.45
N GLY A 387 -29.55 -3.28 0.17
CA GLY A 387 -28.46 -2.67 -0.62
C GLY A 387 -27.43 -3.65 -1.15
N GLY A 388 -27.84 -4.64 -1.94
CA GLY A 388 -26.93 -5.65 -2.50
C GLY A 388 -25.76 -5.01 -3.27
N GLY A 389 -26.08 -4.17 -4.25
CA GLY A 389 -25.09 -3.40 -5.02
C GLY A 389 -24.61 -2.18 -4.24
N ILE A 390 -25.50 -1.20 -4.06
CA ILE A 390 -25.18 0.09 -3.45
C ILE A 390 -26.15 0.41 -2.31
N TRP A 391 -25.63 0.79 -1.16
CA TRP A 391 -26.41 1.35 -0.06
C TRP A 391 -25.98 2.80 0.21
N ILE A 392 -26.94 3.70 0.38
CA ILE A 392 -26.71 5.14 0.56
C ILE A 392 -27.35 5.60 1.87
N SER A 393 -26.54 6.11 2.79
CA SER A 393 -27.00 6.65 4.08
C SER A 393 -27.67 8.01 3.93
N ASP A 394 -28.52 8.31 4.92
CA ASP A 394 -29.05 9.65 5.15
C ASP A 394 -27.90 10.63 5.40
N GLY A 395 -27.64 11.49 4.41
CA GLY A 395 -26.39 12.25 4.40
C GLY A 395 -25.92 12.61 3.01
N SER A 396 -25.99 11.64 2.12
CA SER A 396 -25.17 11.57 0.92
C SER A 396 -25.93 11.96 -0.35
N ASN A 397 -25.24 12.54 -1.32
CA ASN A 397 -25.83 12.89 -2.61
C ASN A 397 -24.89 12.48 -3.78
N PRO A 398 -24.69 11.18 -4.01
CA PRO A 398 -23.81 10.70 -5.07
C PRO A 398 -24.41 10.95 -6.46
N VAL A 399 -23.54 11.02 -7.47
CA VAL A 399 -23.90 10.92 -8.88
C VAL A 399 -23.53 9.53 -9.36
N ILE A 400 -24.50 8.76 -9.83
CA ILE A 400 -24.34 7.35 -10.21
C ILE A 400 -24.77 7.21 -11.66
N ASN A 401 -23.89 7.40 -12.63
CA ASN A 401 -24.29 7.39 -14.04
C ASN A 401 -23.45 6.43 -14.88
N ASP A 402 -24.00 5.94 -15.99
CA ASP A 402 -23.26 5.14 -16.97
C ASP A 402 -22.63 3.85 -16.38
N ASN A 403 -23.26 3.24 -15.37
CA ASN A 403 -22.78 2.01 -14.74
C ASN A 403 -23.59 0.78 -15.17
N LEU A 404 -22.97 -0.40 -15.05
CA LEU A 404 -23.64 -1.70 -15.14
C LEU A 404 -23.89 -2.24 -13.74
N ILE A 405 -25.15 -2.25 -13.29
CA ILE A 405 -25.55 -2.68 -11.95
C ILE A 405 -26.55 -3.83 -12.08
N TYR A 406 -26.12 -5.07 -11.87
CA TYR A 406 -26.98 -6.25 -12.13
C TYR A 406 -26.62 -7.45 -11.27
N SER A 407 -27.54 -8.40 -11.12
CA SER A 407 -27.34 -9.66 -10.38
C SER A 407 -26.90 -9.52 -8.92
N ASN A 408 -27.01 -8.34 -8.33
CA ASN A 408 -26.79 -8.15 -6.90
C ASN A 408 -27.99 -8.70 -6.12
N VAL A 409 -27.75 -9.16 -4.89
CA VAL A 409 -28.73 -9.87 -4.07
C VAL A 409 -28.87 -9.20 -2.71
N ALA A 410 -30.09 -8.75 -2.40
CA ALA A 410 -30.52 -8.34 -1.07
C ALA A 410 -32.04 -8.52 -0.96
N ALA A 411 -32.59 -8.55 0.25
CA ALA A 411 -34.03 -8.64 0.46
C ALA A 411 -34.77 -7.39 -0.03
N VAL A 412 -34.12 -6.23 0.09
CA VAL A 412 -34.66 -4.93 -0.31
C VAL A 412 -33.57 -4.10 -1.01
N GLY A 413 -33.91 -3.46 -2.14
CA GLY A 413 -32.96 -2.61 -2.88
C GLY A 413 -31.73 -3.39 -3.34
N SER A 414 -31.93 -4.51 -4.04
CA SER A 414 -30.83 -5.38 -4.45
C SER A 414 -29.80 -4.67 -5.32
N ALA A 415 -30.21 -3.74 -6.18
CA ALA A 415 -29.30 -2.90 -6.93
C ALA A 415 -28.90 -1.64 -6.13
N LEU A 416 -29.88 -0.90 -5.62
CA LEU A 416 -29.64 0.34 -4.89
C LEU A 416 -30.67 0.52 -3.76
N TYR A 417 -30.21 0.98 -2.60
CA TYR A 417 -31.06 1.41 -1.48
C TYR A 417 -30.73 2.86 -1.09
N ASN A 418 -31.71 3.76 -1.14
CA ASN A 418 -31.54 5.17 -0.78
C ASN A 418 -32.17 5.49 0.58
N ALA A 419 -31.35 5.49 1.64
CA ALA A 419 -31.79 5.78 3.01
C ALA A 419 -31.95 7.29 3.32
N ASN A 420 -31.71 8.19 2.36
CA ASN A 420 -31.91 9.62 2.58
C ASN A 420 -33.34 9.94 3.03
N GLY A 421 -33.52 10.97 3.85
CA GLY A 421 -34.84 11.56 4.07
C GLY A 421 -35.45 12.17 2.81
N ASN A 422 -36.78 12.12 2.66
CA ASN A 422 -37.50 12.67 1.49
C ASN A 422 -37.37 14.19 1.26
N SER A 423 -36.83 14.93 2.24
CA SER A 423 -36.57 16.37 2.16
C SER A 423 -35.22 16.70 1.52
N ARG A 424 -34.44 15.67 1.15
CA ARG A 424 -33.10 15.80 0.59
C ARG A 424 -33.12 15.87 -0.93
N PRO A 425 -32.02 16.36 -1.55
CA PRO A 425 -31.88 16.39 -3.01
C PRO A 425 -32.06 15.00 -3.62
N THR A 426 -32.69 14.96 -4.79
CA THR A 426 -32.83 13.75 -5.60
C THR A 426 -31.46 13.24 -6.05
N ILE A 427 -31.20 11.95 -5.85
CA ILE A 427 -30.00 11.29 -6.35
C ILE A 427 -30.08 11.18 -7.88
N ASN A 428 -29.03 11.62 -8.56
CA ASN A 428 -28.89 11.43 -10.00
C ASN A 428 -28.35 10.04 -10.29
N ALA A 429 -29.20 9.15 -10.81
CA ALA A 429 -28.88 7.76 -11.10
C ALA A 429 -29.17 7.37 -12.57
N LYS A 430 -28.94 8.30 -13.50
CA LYS A 430 -29.36 8.18 -14.91
C LYS A 430 -28.40 7.33 -15.73
N SER A 431 -28.85 6.88 -16.89
CA SER A 431 -28.00 6.20 -17.89
C SER A 431 -27.32 4.92 -17.38
N ASN A 432 -27.82 4.32 -16.30
CA ASN A 432 -27.33 3.02 -15.83
C ASN A 432 -28.08 1.87 -16.51
N TRP A 433 -27.42 0.71 -16.60
CA TRP A 433 -28.05 -0.57 -16.87
C TRP A 433 -28.33 -1.28 -15.55
N TRP A 434 -29.60 -1.56 -15.26
CA TRP A 434 -30.05 -2.15 -14.00
C TRP A 434 -30.25 -3.68 -14.08
N GLY A 435 -29.68 -4.34 -15.09
CA GLY A 435 -29.87 -5.77 -15.37
C GLY A 435 -31.09 -6.08 -16.23
N THR A 436 -31.94 -5.11 -16.55
CA THR A 436 -33.17 -5.28 -17.34
C THR A 436 -33.59 -3.96 -17.98
N SER A 437 -34.38 -4.05 -19.06
CA SER A 437 -35.04 -2.92 -19.71
C SER A 437 -36.49 -2.71 -19.24
N ASP A 438 -37.02 -3.65 -18.44
CA ASP A 438 -38.38 -3.57 -17.91
C ASP A 438 -38.44 -2.64 -16.70
N GLN A 439 -39.08 -1.49 -16.86
CA GLN A 439 -39.14 -0.45 -15.82
C GLN A 439 -39.70 -0.95 -14.48
N ASN A 440 -40.69 -1.85 -14.49
CA ASN A 440 -41.26 -2.38 -13.24
C ASN A 440 -40.22 -3.22 -12.46
N THR A 441 -39.41 -3.98 -13.19
CA THR A 441 -38.32 -4.77 -12.59
C THR A 441 -37.21 -3.86 -12.07
N ILE A 442 -36.90 -2.76 -12.78
CA ILE A 442 -35.95 -1.73 -12.30
C ILE A 442 -36.45 -1.11 -11.00
N GLU A 443 -37.72 -0.70 -10.96
CA GLU A 443 -38.35 -0.13 -9.76
C GLU A 443 -38.25 -1.10 -8.57
N ASN A 444 -38.43 -2.41 -8.79
CA ASN A 444 -38.35 -3.40 -7.71
C ASN A 444 -36.93 -3.63 -7.15
N VAL A 445 -35.87 -3.33 -7.91
CA VAL A 445 -34.47 -3.50 -7.46
C VAL A 445 -33.88 -2.22 -6.87
N ILE A 446 -34.56 -1.08 -7.02
CA ILE A 446 -34.20 0.22 -6.44
C ILE A 446 -35.19 0.54 -5.33
N HIS A 447 -34.72 0.58 -4.08
CA HIS A 447 -35.60 0.93 -2.96
C HIS A 447 -35.44 2.39 -2.55
N HIS A 448 -36.51 3.18 -2.69
CA HIS A 448 -36.47 4.63 -2.53
C HIS A 448 -37.85 5.23 -2.17
N TYR A 449 -38.03 6.54 -2.36
CA TYR A 449 -39.26 7.30 -2.02
C TYR A 449 -40.58 6.64 -2.44
N VAL A 450 -40.62 5.96 -3.60
CA VAL A 450 -41.85 5.34 -4.11
C VAL A 450 -42.26 4.14 -3.25
N ASP A 451 -41.29 3.36 -2.78
CA ASP A 451 -41.54 2.25 -1.85
C ASP A 451 -41.89 2.73 -0.45
N ASN A 452 -41.21 3.79 0.01
CA ASN A 452 -41.39 4.36 1.32
C ASN A 452 -41.18 5.87 1.28
N ALA A 453 -42.24 6.63 1.54
CA ALA A 453 -42.24 8.09 1.48
C ALA A 453 -41.30 8.77 2.49
N SER A 454 -40.71 8.06 3.46
CA SER A 454 -39.63 8.61 4.31
C SER A 454 -38.26 8.62 3.63
N LEU A 455 -38.09 7.85 2.55
CA LEU A 455 -36.85 7.69 1.81
C LEU A 455 -36.65 8.77 0.75
N GLY A 456 -35.41 8.86 0.24
CA GLY A 456 -34.99 9.86 -0.72
C GLY A 456 -35.40 9.45 -2.14
N ILE A 457 -35.48 10.43 -3.03
CA ILE A 457 -35.82 10.16 -4.43
C ILE A 457 -34.55 9.73 -5.18
N VAL A 458 -34.70 8.75 -6.07
CA VAL A 458 -33.68 8.29 -7.01
C VAL A 458 -34.22 8.59 -8.40
N ASP A 459 -33.55 9.45 -9.15
CA ASP A 459 -33.86 9.71 -10.55
C ASP A 459 -33.02 8.76 -11.41
N TYR A 460 -33.60 7.59 -11.69
CA TYR A 460 -33.02 6.58 -12.58
C TYR A 460 -33.47 6.73 -14.04
N GLY A 461 -34.05 7.89 -14.40
CA GLY A 461 -34.54 8.16 -15.76
C GLY A 461 -33.46 8.00 -16.82
N ASN A 462 -33.87 7.88 -18.09
CA ASN A 462 -32.95 7.59 -19.20
C ASN A 462 -32.06 6.35 -18.94
N PHE A 463 -32.57 5.35 -18.20
CA PHE A 463 -31.87 4.09 -18.00
C PHE A 463 -31.63 3.39 -19.34
N LEU A 464 -30.57 2.59 -19.39
CA LEU A 464 -30.20 1.86 -20.58
C LEU A 464 -31.24 0.76 -20.85
N THR A 465 -31.72 0.69 -22.09
CA THR A 465 -32.75 -0.28 -22.51
C THR A 465 -32.17 -1.57 -23.09
N ALA A 466 -30.85 -1.63 -23.19
CA ALA A 466 -30.08 -2.83 -23.44
C ALA A 466 -28.79 -2.72 -22.63
N GLN A 467 -28.26 -3.86 -22.16
CA GLN A 467 -26.91 -3.89 -21.61
C GLN A 467 -25.95 -3.42 -22.71
N PRO A 468 -25.16 -2.36 -22.48
CA PRO A 468 -24.08 -2.00 -23.38
C PRO A 468 -23.19 -3.21 -23.61
N ALA A 469 -22.79 -3.40 -24.84
CA ALA A 469 -21.81 -4.41 -25.14
C ALA A 469 -20.50 -4.02 -24.42
N VAL A 470 -20.02 -4.89 -23.54
CA VAL A 470 -18.74 -4.75 -22.86
C VAL A 470 -17.86 -5.93 -23.22
N VAL A 471 -16.56 -5.69 -23.30
CA VAL A 471 -15.55 -6.75 -23.44
C VAL A 471 -14.85 -6.85 -22.08
N THR A 472 -15.07 -7.92 -21.34
CA THR A 472 -14.25 -8.19 -20.16
C THR A 472 -12.89 -8.68 -20.62
N LEU A 473 -11.85 -8.37 -19.86
CA LEU A 473 -10.49 -8.79 -20.14
C LEU A 473 -9.90 -9.36 -18.86
N SER A 474 -9.34 -10.57 -18.94
CA SER A 474 -8.74 -11.26 -17.81
C SER A 474 -7.37 -11.84 -18.17
N GLY A 475 -6.47 -11.88 -17.21
CA GLY A 475 -5.14 -12.46 -17.34
C GLY A 475 -4.27 -12.10 -16.14
N SER A 476 -3.01 -12.54 -16.17
CA SER A 476 -2.05 -12.25 -15.09
C SER A 476 -1.78 -10.74 -14.99
N THR A 477 -1.71 -10.20 -13.77
CA THR A 477 -1.36 -8.80 -13.49
C THR A 477 0.13 -8.59 -13.20
N SER A 478 0.88 -9.68 -13.07
CA SER A 478 2.33 -9.71 -12.97
C SER A 478 2.91 -10.86 -13.79
N GLY A 479 4.16 -10.69 -14.21
CA GLY A 479 4.86 -11.69 -15.00
C GLY A 479 6.36 -11.43 -15.12
N TYR A 480 7.07 -12.35 -15.78
CA TYR A 480 8.49 -12.28 -16.02
C TYR A 480 8.79 -12.07 -17.50
N ALA A 481 9.89 -11.39 -17.77
CA ALA A 481 10.38 -11.18 -19.12
C ALA A 481 10.60 -12.53 -19.83
N GLY A 482 10.33 -12.62 -21.12
CA GLY A 482 10.46 -13.84 -21.91
C GLY A 482 9.38 -14.90 -21.66
N THR A 483 8.50 -14.73 -20.67
CA THR A 483 7.36 -15.64 -20.42
C THR A 483 6.14 -15.23 -21.24
N ALA A 484 5.41 -16.20 -21.77
CA ALA A 484 4.19 -15.98 -22.54
C ALA A 484 2.97 -15.91 -21.61
N TYR A 485 2.23 -14.81 -21.66
CA TYR A 485 1.00 -14.59 -20.90
C TYR A 485 -0.19 -14.57 -21.84
N THR A 486 -1.19 -15.39 -21.54
CA THR A 486 -2.44 -15.45 -22.31
C THR A 486 -3.52 -14.67 -21.60
N PHE A 487 -4.14 -13.75 -22.32
CA PHE A 487 -5.26 -12.96 -21.86
C PHE A 487 -6.53 -13.41 -22.57
N GLN A 488 -7.63 -13.42 -21.85
CA GLN A 488 -8.94 -13.87 -22.32
C GLN A 488 -9.88 -12.68 -22.33
N ALA A 489 -10.52 -12.45 -23.48
CA ALA A 489 -11.56 -11.46 -23.64
C ALA A 489 -12.91 -12.13 -23.83
N GLU A 490 -13.95 -11.59 -23.20
CA GLU A 490 -15.33 -12.03 -23.37
C GLU A 490 -16.26 -10.85 -23.61
N VAL A 491 -16.97 -10.87 -24.73
CA VAL A 491 -17.95 -9.85 -25.09
C VAL A 491 -19.32 -10.25 -24.55
N THR A 492 -19.88 -9.40 -23.69
CA THR A 492 -21.22 -9.56 -23.13
C THR A 492 -22.07 -8.32 -23.46
N PRO A 493 -23.39 -8.45 -23.59
CA PRO A 493 -24.18 -9.67 -23.42
C PRO A 493 -24.17 -10.58 -24.66
N ASN A 494 -24.73 -11.79 -24.53
CA ASN A 494 -24.80 -12.78 -25.62
C ASN A 494 -25.63 -12.33 -26.84
N GLN A 495 -26.32 -11.19 -26.77
CA GLN A 495 -27.05 -10.62 -27.90
C GLN A 495 -26.18 -9.79 -28.85
N VAL A 496 -24.92 -9.48 -28.50
CA VAL A 496 -24.01 -8.71 -29.36
C VAL A 496 -23.83 -9.39 -30.71
N ASN A 497 -23.94 -8.63 -31.81
CA ASN A 497 -23.90 -9.18 -33.16
C ASN A 497 -22.54 -9.82 -33.48
N THR A 498 -22.58 -10.98 -34.14
CA THR A 498 -21.42 -11.65 -34.71
C THR A 498 -21.49 -11.59 -36.25
N PRO A 499 -20.35 -11.58 -36.97
CA PRO A 499 -19.01 -11.82 -36.47
C PRO A 499 -18.36 -10.63 -35.76
N ILE A 500 -17.49 -10.92 -34.79
CA ILE A 500 -16.67 -9.95 -34.06
C ILE A 500 -15.24 -10.02 -34.60
N THR A 501 -14.58 -8.87 -34.71
CA THR A 501 -13.14 -8.75 -34.93
C THR A 501 -12.51 -8.28 -33.63
N TYR A 502 -11.63 -9.09 -33.04
CA TYR A 502 -10.84 -8.72 -31.88
C TYR A 502 -9.49 -8.19 -32.37
N ARG A 503 -9.15 -6.96 -31.98
CA ARG A 503 -7.83 -6.38 -32.16
C ARG A 503 -7.22 -6.19 -30.79
N TRP A 504 -6.15 -6.91 -30.53
CA TRP A 504 -5.39 -6.82 -29.30
C TRP A 504 -4.15 -5.97 -29.56
N SER A 505 -3.98 -4.92 -28.77
CA SER A 505 -2.77 -4.10 -28.75
C SER A 505 -2.08 -4.28 -27.41
N ALA A 506 -0.76 -4.38 -27.40
CA ALA A 506 0.01 -4.55 -26.19
C ALA A 506 1.26 -3.68 -26.26
N THR A 507 1.63 -3.02 -25.15
CA THR A 507 2.86 -2.22 -25.04
C THR A 507 4.05 -3.00 -25.61
N ASP A 508 4.89 -2.41 -26.46
CA ASP A 508 6.07 -3.06 -27.07
C ASP A 508 5.78 -4.35 -27.86
N GLN A 509 4.54 -4.61 -28.30
CA GLN A 509 4.17 -5.78 -29.10
C GLN A 509 3.44 -5.37 -30.38
N ALA A 510 3.49 -6.23 -31.39
CA ALA A 510 2.67 -6.06 -32.58
C ALA A 510 1.21 -6.41 -32.27
N ASP A 511 0.28 -5.65 -32.86
CA ASP A 511 -1.15 -5.92 -32.70
C ASP A 511 -1.52 -7.32 -33.23
N VAL A 512 -2.35 -8.04 -32.48
CA VAL A 512 -2.92 -9.33 -32.87
C VAL A 512 -4.37 -9.12 -33.28
N VAL A 513 -4.71 -9.44 -34.53
CA VAL A 513 -6.07 -9.27 -35.06
C VAL A 513 -6.70 -10.62 -35.38
N HIS A 514 -7.80 -10.95 -34.69
CA HIS A 514 -8.64 -12.11 -34.97
C HIS A 514 -9.97 -11.67 -35.56
N SER A 515 -10.10 -11.76 -36.90
CA SER A 515 -11.28 -11.33 -37.63
C SER A 515 -12.33 -12.43 -37.81
N ASN A 516 -13.56 -12.02 -38.10
CA ASN A 516 -14.67 -12.91 -38.47
C ASN A 516 -15.03 -13.98 -37.41
N LYS A 517 -14.83 -13.68 -36.12
CA LYS A 517 -15.08 -14.62 -35.03
C LYS A 517 -16.58 -14.74 -34.77
N SER A 518 -17.10 -15.97 -34.86
CA SER A 518 -18.46 -16.30 -34.43
C SER A 518 -18.56 -16.52 -32.92
N SER A 519 -17.43 -16.69 -32.23
CA SER A 519 -17.34 -16.72 -30.77
C SER A 519 -17.35 -15.31 -30.20
N ARG A 520 -17.93 -15.16 -29.00
CA ARG A 520 -17.85 -13.95 -28.18
C ARG A 520 -16.70 -13.97 -27.19
N THR A 521 -15.92 -15.04 -27.20
CA THR A 521 -14.64 -15.12 -26.49
C THR A 521 -13.50 -15.13 -27.49
N ASP A 522 -12.40 -14.53 -27.08
CA ASP A 522 -11.14 -14.58 -27.80
C ASP A 522 -9.98 -14.49 -26.83
N SER A 523 -8.79 -14.86 -27.28
CA SER A 523 -7.59 -14.78 -26.46
C SER A 523 -6.40 -14.38 -27.30
N ALA A 524 -5.53 -13.57 -26.71
CA ALA A 524 -4.21 -13.29 -27.27
C ALA A 524 -3.12 -13.62 -26.25
N THR A 525 -1.97 -14.04 -26.76
CA THR A 525 -0.80 -14.36 -25.95
C THR A 525 0.29 -13.36 -26.30
N PHE A 526 0.91 -12.77 -25.28
CA PHE A 526 1.98 -11.79 -25.42
C PHE A 526 3.21 -12.22 -24.62
N THR A 527 4.39 -11.87 -25.14
CA THR A 527 5.67 -12.16 -24.49
C THR A 527 6.55 -10.91 -24.56
N TRP A 528 6.86 -10.34 -23.40
CA TRP A 528 7.70 -9.15 -23.31
C TRP A 528 9.09 -9.53 -22.86
N ASN A 529 10.12 -9.07 -23.56
CA ASN A 529 11.52 -9.23 -23.11
C ASN A 529 11.99 -8.06 -22.25
N SER A 530 11.28 -6.93 -22.28
CA SER A 530 11.55 -5.75 -21.48
C SER A 530 10.72 -5.74 -20.21
N VAL A 531 11.32 -5.31 -19.11
CA VAL A 531 10.65 -5.10 -17.83
C VAL A 531 9.75 -3.86 -17.87
N GLY A 532 8.92 -3.69 -16.84
CA GLY A 532 8.02 -2.57 -16.67
C GLY A 532 6.55 -2.94 -16.83
N SER A 533 5.68 -1.96 -16.56
CA SER A 533 4.25 -2.08 -16.77
C SER A 533 3.92 -2.18 -18.26
N LYS A 534 3.12 -3.18 -18.64
CA LYS A 534 2.65 -3.40 -20.00
C LYS A 534 1.14 -3.33 -20.01
N THR A 535 0.60 -2.45 -20.85
CA THR A 535 -0.83 -2.31 -21.06
C THR A 535 -1.24 -3.17 -22.23
N ILE A 536 -2.27 -3.99 -22.04
CA ILE A 536 -2.97 -4.75 -23.06
C ILE A 536 -4.31 -4.07 -23.26
N ILE A 537 -4.64 -3.73 -24.50
CA ILE A 537 -5.92 -3.17 -24.91
C ILE A 537 -6.57 -4.18 -25.84
N VAL A 538 -7.79 -4.59 -25.54
CA VAL A 538 -8.62 -5.39 -26.44
C VAL A 538 -9.73 -4.53 -27.02
N THR A 539 -9.80 -4.48 -28.35
CA THR A 539 -10.85 -3.80 -29.11
C THR A 539 -11.67 -4.85 -29.84
N ALA A 540 -12.92 -5.05 -29.45
CA ALA A 540 -13.88 -5.94 -30.09
C ALA A 540 -14.83 -5.13 -30.96
N THR A 541 -14.80 -5.33 -32.29
CA THR A 541 -15.63 -4.61 -33.26
C THR A 541 -16.56 -5.57 -34.01
N ASN A 542 -17.85 -5.25 -34.09
CA ASN A 542 -18.79 -5.93 -34.99
C ASN A 542 -19.31 -4.93 -36.05
N SER A 543 -20.34 -5.31 -36.81
CA SER A 543 -20.92 -4.45 -37.86
C SER A 543 -21.61 -3.19 -37.34
N THR A 544 -21.89 -3.11 -36.05
CA THR A 544 -22.73 -2.08 -35.43
C THR A 544 -22.01 -1.27 -34.35
N GLU A 545 -20.99 -1.82 -33.70
CA GLU A 545 -20.31 -1.20 -32.56
C GLU A 545 -18.85 -1.62 -32.42
N THR A 546 -18.12 -0.86 -31.61
CA THR A 546 -16.74 -1.16 -31.18
C THR A 546 -16.65 -0.97 -29.67
N ILE A 547 -16.08 -1.96 -29.00
CA ILE A 547 -15.99 -2.06 -27.54
C ILE A 547 -14.53 -2.21 -27.20
N VAL A 548 -14.06 -1.48 -26.18
CA VAL A 548 -12.65 -1.48 -25.77
C VAL A 548 -12.57 -1.78 -24.28
N ASN A 549 -11.58 -2.56 -23.88
CA ASN A 549 -11.16 -2.68 -22.48
C ASN A 549 -9.65 -2.84 -22.40
N GLN A 550 -9.06 -2.59 -21.23
CA GLN A 550 -7.63 -2.71 -21.01
C GLN A 550 -7.31 -3.54 -19.77
N HIS A 551 -6.10 -4.08 -19.75
CA HIS A 551 -5.52 -4.84 -18.65
C HIS A 551 -4.06 -4.48 -18.54
N ILE A 552 -3.50 -4.47 -17.33
CA ILE A 552 -2.09 -4.18 -17.12
C ILE A 552 -1.41 -5.41 -16.53
N ILE A 553 -0.25 -5.77 -17.09
CA ILE A 553 0.67 -6.74 -16.52
C ILE A 553 2.01 -6.07 -16.24
N ASN A 554 2.49 -6.19 -15.00
CA ASN A 554 3.84 -5.74 -14.64
C ASN A 554 4.85 -6.85 -14.96
N ILE A 555 5.74 -6.61 -15.92
CA ILE A 555 6.78 -7.54 -16.32
C ILE A 555 8.07 -7.23 -15.54
N THR A 556 8.53 -8.18 -14.75
CA THR A 556 9.82 -8.11 -14.05
C THR A 556 10.87 -8.93 -14.81
N GLY A 557 12.16 -8.72 -14.57
CA GLY A 557 13.20 -9.55 -15.19
C GLY A 557 13.08 -11.01 -14.70
N LEU A 558 13.42 -11.99 -15.54
CA LEU A 558 13.69 -13.34 -15.03
C LEU A 558 14.82 -13.25 -14.02
N VAL A 559 14.65 -13.91 -12.90
CA VAL A 559 15.70 -14.06 -11.91
C VAL A 559 16.38 -15.41 -12.21
N PRO A 560 17.54 -15.41 -12.87
CA PRO A 560 18.21 -16.64 -13.28
C PRO A 560 18.67 -17.43 -12.06
N LEU A 561 18.63 -18.77 -12.14
CA LEU A 561 19.36 -19.60 -11.18
C LEU A 561 20.86 -19.36 -11.34
N THR A 562 21.47 -18.75 -10.33
CA THR A 562 22.92 -18.58 -10.24
C THR A 562 23.57 -19.65 -9.38
N GLY A 563 22.81 -20.30 -8.50
CA GLY A 563 23.30 -21.34 -7.59
C GLY A 563 22.22 -22.30 -7.10
N VAL A 564 22.66 -23.49 -6.67
CA VAL A 564 21.85 -24.41 -5.86
C VAL A 564 22.77 -25.13 -4.89
N GLN A 565 22.40 -25.15 -3.62
CA GLN A 565 23.14 -25.76 -2.53
C GLN A 565 22.36 -26.96 -2.00
N ILE A 566 23.06 -27.93 -1.41
CA ILE A 566 22.43 -29.06 -0.73
C ILE A 566 22.60 -28.87 0.78
N SER A 567 21.48 -28.66 1.49
CA SER A 567 21.41 -28.62 2.94
C SER A 567 21.03 -29.99 3.50
N GLY A 568 21.80 -30.50 4.45
CA GLY A 568 21.52 -31.76 5.13
C GLY A 568 22.71 -32.23 5.97
N PRO A 569 22.63 -33.44 6.55
CA PRO A 569 23.68 -33.98 7.41
C PRO A 569 25.01 -34.16 6.65
N SER A 570 26.11 -33.67 7.22
CA SER A 570 27.47 -33.83 6.67
C SER A 570 28.15 -35.16 7.08
N SER A 571 27.55 -35.89 8.02
CA SER A 571 28.01 -37.20 8.47
C SER A 571 26.85 -38.08 8.95
N GLY A 572 27.07 -39.39 8.97
CA GLY A 572 26.09 -40.39 9.38
C GLY A 572 26.71 -41.75 9.66
N THR A 573 25.88 -42.74 9.95
CA THR A 573 26.24 -44.14 10.17
C THR A 573 25.56 -45.03 9.14
N THR A 574 26.18 -46.16 8.82
CA THR A 574 25.63 -47.12 7.86
C THR A 574 24.22 -47.60 8.24
N GLY A 575 23.30 -47.64 7.27
CA GLY A 575 21.95 -48.19 7.41
C GLY A 575 20.85 -47.21 7.85
N GLU A 576 21.20 -45.97 8.18
CA GLU A 576 20.25 -44.91 8.55
C GLU A 576 19.87 -44.04 7.34
N SER A 577 18.69 -43.42 7.40
CA SER A 577 18.14 -42.57 6.33
C SER A 577 18.33 -41.09 6.64
N TYR A 578 18.83 -40.33 5.66
CA TYR A 578 19.17 -38.92 5.81
C TYR A 578 18.44 -38.06 4.77
N ALA A 579 17.79 -36.99 5.21
CA ALA A 579 17.08 -36.05 4.34
C ALA A 579 17.97 -34.86 3.99
N PHE A 580 17.88 -34.43 2.74
CA PHE A 580 18.60 -33.31 2.15
C PHE A 580 17.62 -32.39 1.42
N ALA A 581 17.91 -31.10 1.40
CA ALA A 581 17.12 -30.07 0.73
C ALA A 581 18.00 -29.28 -0.25
N ALA A 582 17.51 -29.05 -1.46
CA ALA A 582 18.12 -28.18 -2.44
C ALA A 582 17.67 -26.73 -2.20
N ILE A 583 18.62 -25.85 -1.90
CA ILE A 583 18.40 -24.43 -1.65
C ILE A 583 18.94 -23.67 -2.85
N VAL A 584 18.04 -23.05 -3.60
CA VAL A 584 18.37 -22.32 -4.82
C VAL A 584 18.77 -20.88 -4.52
N ASP A 585 19.56 -20.32 -5.41
CA ASP A 585 20.12 -18.99 -5.29
C ASP A 585 20.05 -18.25 -6.65
N PRO A 586 19.54 -17.01 -6.66
CA PRO A 586 18.86 -16.35 -5.54
C PRO A 586 17.57 -17.11 -5.16
N PRO A 587 17.07 -17.00 -3.91
CA PRO A 587 15.86 -17.71 -3.46
C PRO A 587 14.60 -17.31 -4.23
N LEU A 588 14.63 -16.12 -4.85
CA LEU A 588 13.62 -15.58 -5.75
C LEU A 588 13.83 -16.00 -7.20
N ALA A 589 14.75 -16.93 -7.48
CA ALA A 589 14.93 -17.50 -8.81
C ALA A 589 13.57 -17.94 -9.36
N THR A 590 13.29 -17.58 -10.60
CA THR A 590 11.97 -17.75 -11.22
C THR A 590 11.52 -19.20 -11.11
N GLN A 591 10.30 -19.43 -10.60
CA GLN A 591 9.67 -20.74 -10.50
C GLN A 591 8.88 -21.06 -11.80
N PRO A 592 8.65 -22.33 -12.17
CA PRO A 592 9.03 -23.55 -11.46
C PRO A 592 10.53 -23.88 -11.62
N ILE A 593 11.10 -24.52 -10.60
CA ILE A 593 12.47 -25.05 -10.63
C ILE A 593 12.43 -26.57 -10.67
N GLU A 594 13.03 -27.17 -11.69
CA GLU A 594 13.16 -28.63 -11.80
C GLU A 594 14.42 -29.12 -11.09
N TYR A 595 14.30 -30.18 -10.27
CA TYR A 595 15.39 -30.73 -9.47
C TYR A 595 15.75 -32.15 -9.90
N THR A 596 17.01 -32.36 -10.26
CA THR A 596 17.57 -33.69 -10.57
C THR A 596 18.65 -34.06 -9.57
N TRP A 597 18.36 -35.00 -8.69
CA TRP A 597 19.30 -35.52 -7.69
C TRP A 597 20.12 -36.69 -8.26
N SER A 598 21.40 -36.76 -7.88
CA SER A 598 22.33 -37.82 -8.28
C SER A 598 23.35 -38.14 -7.17
N PRO A 599 23.64 -39.42 -6.84
CA PRO A 599 23.00 -40.63 -7.37
C PRO A 599 21.48 -40.64 -7.10
N GLU A 600 20.70 -41.51 -7.76
CA GLU A 600 19.25 -41.51 -7.58
C GLU A 600 18.88 -41.70 -6.09
N PRO A 601 18.05 -40.82 -5.49
CA PRO A 601 17.73 -40.89 -4.07
C PRO A 601 16.72 -42.01 -3.77
N ASP A 602 16.66 -42.43 -2.49
CA ASP A 602 15.65 -43.39 -2.02
C ASP A 602 14.22 -42.82 -2.17
N SER A 603 14.07 -41.50 -2.00
CA SER A 603 12.83 -40.76 -2.30
C SER A 603 13.08 -39.27 -2.55
N GLY A 604 12.15 -38.58 -3.21
CA GLY A 604 12.20 -37.12 -3.40
C GLY A 604 12.78 -36.62 -4.75
N GLN A 605 13.04 -37.52 -5.70
CA GLN A 605 13.47 -37.13 -7.05
C GLN A 605 12.46 -36.18 -7.72
N GLY A 606 12.95 -35.14 -8.42
CA GLY A 606 12.10 -34.12 -9.01
C GLY A 606 11.63 -33.03 -8.04
N THR A 607 11.98 -33.11 -6.75
CA THR A 607 11.59 -32.12 -5.73
C THR A 607 12.79 -31.44 -5.10
N ASN A 608 12.57 -30.33 -4.39
CA ASN A 608 13.62 -29.64 -3.65
C ASN A 608 14.09 -30.40 -2.39
N THR A 609 13.63 -31.63 -2.15
CA THR A 609 14.09 -32.46 -1.04
C THR A 609 14.34 -33.90 -1.51
N ALA A 610 15.36 -34.56 -0.97
CA ALA A 610 15.68 -35.95 -1.29
C ALA A 610 16.17 -36.71 -0.06
N THR A 611 15.95 -38.02 -0.02
CA THR A 611 16.42 -38.90 1.06
C THR A 611 17.41 -39.93 0.55
N TYR A 612 18.46 -40.20 1.34
CA TYR A 612 19.48 -41.20 1.03
C TYR A 612 19.84 -42.05 2.24
N SER A 613 20.16 -43.31 1.98
CA SER A 613 20.73 -44.27 2.92
C SER A 613 21.89 -45.02 2.29
N TRP A 614 22.88 -45.41 3.10
CA TRP A 614 24.08 -46.10 2.62
C TRP A 614 24.42 -47.30 3.50
N SER A 615 24.67 -48.46 2.88
CA SER A 615 25.06 -49.70 3.58
C SER A 615 26.54 -49.76 3.97
N ASP A 616 27.39 -48.98 3.30
CA ASP A 616 28.84 -49.06 3.44
C ASP A 616 29.45 -47.71 3.86
N SER A 617 30.43 -47.76 4.75
CA SER A 617 31.17 -46.59 5.25
C SER A 617 32.03 -45.92 4.16
N GLY A 618 32.36 -44.65 4.38
CA GLY A 618 33.17 -43.80 3.50
C GLY A 618 32.47 -42.51 3.11
N THR A 619 33.18 -41.62 2.41
CA THR A 619 32.61 -40.37 1.89
C THR A 619 31.71 -40.66 0.69
N LYS A 620 30.45 -40.24 0.77
CA LYS A 620 29.46 -40.29 -0.31
C LYS A 620 29.28 -38.90 -0.87
N THR A 621 29.20 -38.78 -2.19
CA THR A 621 28.90 -37.51 -2.85
C THR A 621 27.50 -37.55 -3.39
N ILE A 622 26.69 -36.56 -3.02
CA ILE A 622 25.38 -36.29 -3.61
C ILE A 622 25.46 -34.98 -4.39
N SER A 623 24.65 -34.88 -5.42
CA SER A 623 24.56 -33.74 -6.31
C SER A 623 23.10 -33.44 -6.63
N VAL A 624 22.79 -32.17 -6.84
CA VAL A 624 21.48 -31.73 -7.32
C VAL A 624 21.70 -30.74 -8.45
N ARG A 625 21.03 -30.95 -9.57
CA ARG A 625 20.87 -29.95 -10.62
C ARG A 625 19.51 -29.30 -10.45
N ALA A 626 19.47 -27.98 -10.32
CA ALA A 626 18.25 -27.18 -10.33
C ALA A 626 18.21 -26.36 -11.62
N GLU A 627 17.08 -26.29 -12.30
CA GLU A 627 16.93 -25.50 -13.53
C GLU A 627 15.61 -24.74 -13.57
N ASN A 628 15.64 -23.55 -14.17
CA ASN A 628 14.49 -22.71 -14.50
C ASN A 628 14.72 -22.05 -15.86
N ASP A 629 13.70 -21.35 -16.37
CA ASP A 629 13.78 -20.67 -17.67
C ASP A 629 14.83 -19.54 -17.73
N GLY A 630 15.37 -19.12 -16.58
CA GLY A 630 16.45 -18.13 -16.48
C GLY A 630 17.86 -18.73 -16.42
N GLY A 631 18.02 -20.02 -16.13
CA GLY A 631 19.33 -20.67 -16.00
C GLY A 631 19.31 -22.01 -15.27
N GLU A 632 20.48 -22.64 -15.17
CA GLU A 632 20.67 -23.86 -14.39
C GLU A 632 21.78 -23.68 -13.37
N ALA A 633 21.65 -24.37 -12.25
CA ALA A 633 22.68 -24.47 -11.24
C ALA A 633 22.88 -25.91 -10.79
N GLN A 634 24.09 -26.25 -10.36
CA GLN A 634 24.41 -27.55 -9.79
C GLN A 634 25.08 -27.38 -8.43
N GLY A 635 24.63 -28.17 -7.46
CA GLY A 635 25.18 -28.25 -6.12
C GLY A 635 25.69 -29.65 -5.84
N THR A 636 26.76 -29.76 -5.07
CA THR A 636 27.28 -31.06 -4.59
C THR A 636 27.51 -30.99 -3.08
N ALA A 637 27.27 -32.10 -2.38
CA ALA A 637 27.59 -32.26 -0.96
C ALA A 637 28.27 -33.59 -0.71
N ALA A 638 29.25 -33.59 0.20
CA ALA A 638 29.92 -34.79 0.67
C ALA A 638 29.38 -35.17 2.06
N VAL A 639 29.02 -36.44 2.23
CA VAL A 639 28.50 -37.01 3.46
C VAL A 639 29.45 -38.11 3.93
N VAL A 640 30.03 -37.96 5.12
CA VAL A 640 30.93 -38.97 5.69
C VAL A 640 30.13 -40.02 6.44
N ILE A 641 30.06 -41.25 5.90
CA ILE A 641 29.37 -42.37 6.57
C ILE A 641 30.38 -43.18 7.37
N GLU A 642 30.24 -43.19 8.68
CA GLU A 642 31.06 -44.00 9.58
C GLU A 642 30.53 -45.43 9.65
N GLY A 643 31.46 -46.39 9.69
CA GLY A 643 31.15 -47.78 9.99
C GLY A 643 30.91 -47.97 11.49
N PRO A 644 30.34 -49.10 11.93
CA PRO A 644 30.14 -49.38 13.34
C PRO A 644 31.48 -49.36 14.11
N THR A 645 31.59 -48.49 15.10
CA THR A 645 32.82 -48.31 15.90
C THR A 645 33.11 -49.57 16.74
N PRO A 646 34.31 -50.17 16.66
CA PRO A 646 34.76 -51.15 17.65
C PRO A 646 35.29 -50.46 18.92
N THR A 647 34.98 -51.05 20.09
CA THR A 647 35.33 -50.59 21.44
C THR A 647 36.85 -50.49 21.68
N PRO A 648 37.38 -49.50 22.46
CA PRO A 648 38.81 -49.17 22.47
C PRO A 648 39.67 -50.02 23.43
N THR A 649 40.97 -50.12 23.15
CA THR A 649 42.02 -50.59 24.08
C THR A 649 43.28 -49.70 23.97
N ASP A 650 43.99 -49.58 25.09
CA ASP A 650 45.02 -48.60 25.52
C ASP A 650 46.24 -48.27 24.62
N THR A 651 46.75 -47.06 24.88
CA THR A 651 47.95 -46.30 24.40
C THR A 651 49.32 -46.99 24.60
N PRO A 652 50.44 -46.58 23.92
CA PRO A 652 51.22 -45.37 24.31
C PRO A 652 51.98 -44.58 23.19
N GLN A 653 52.42 -43.37 23.58
CA GLN A 653 53.17 -42.24 22.94
C GLN A 653 54.71 -42.50 22.75
N PRO A 654 55.60 -41.52 22.42
CA PRO A 654 55.80 -40.54 21.29
C PRO A 654 57.14 -40.77 20.49
N THR A 655 57.45 -39.97 19.44
CA THR A 655 58.80 -39.34 19.20
C THR A 655 58.87 -38.36 18.01
N ASP A 656 59.47 -37.19 18.29
CA ASP A 656 60.41 -36.30 17.56
C ASP A 656 60.15 -35.62 16.19
N THR A 657 60.37 -34.28 16.25
CA THR A 657 60.62 -33.24 15.22
C THR A 657 61.93 -33.47 14.42
N PRO A 658 62.17 -32.85 13.24
CA PRO A 658 62.61 -31.43 13.16
C PRO A 658 62.19 -30.62 11.88
N GLU A 659 62.17 -29.28 12.01
CA GLU A 659 62.26 -28.24 10.95
C GLU A 659 63.76 -27.93 10.62
N PRO A 660 64.21 -26.94 9.79
CA PRO A 660 63.58 -26.08 8.77
C PRO A 660 64.42 -25.91 7.46
N THR A 661 63.97 -25.14 6.45
CA THR A 661 64.81 -24.09 5.76
C THR A 661 64.12 -23.27 4.64
N ASP A 662 64.31 -21.95 4.78
CA ASP A 662 64.60 -20.86 3.82
C ASP A 662 63.64 -20.32 2.72
N THR A 663 63.44 -18.99 2.83
CA THR A 663 62.97 -18.00 1.85
C THR A 663 64.12 -17.55 0.91
N PRO A 664 63.84 -16.87 -0.24
CA PRO A 664 63.82 -15.38 -0.23
C PRO A 664 62.88 -14.69 -1.28
N GLN A 665 62.37 -13.50 -0.93
CA GLN A 665 62.02 -12.37 -1.83
C GLN A 665 63.13 -11.29 -1.67
N PRO A 666 63.34 -10.23 -2.49
CA PRO A 666 62.32 -9.34 -3.09
C PRO A 666 62.65 -8.74 -4.49
N GLY A 667 61.68 -8.04 -5.12
CA GLY A 667 61.95 -7.21 -6.31
C GLY A 667 60.79 -6.34 -6.81
N THR A 668 60.84 -5.05 -6.46
CA THR A 668 60.31 -3.86 -7.18
C THR A 668 61.33 -2.74 -6.92
N PRO A 669 61.48 -1.64 -7.70
CA PRO A 669 60.46 -0.91 -8.48
C PRO A 669 60.95 -0.41 -9.87
N THR A 670 60.13 0.33 -10.64
CA THR A 670 60.44 1.64 -11.30
C THR A 670 59.30 2.10 -12.21
N GLU A 671 58.96 3.39 -12.10
CA GLU A 671 57.93 4.20 -12.79
C GLU A 671 58.32 4.68 -14.21
N THR A 672 57.41 5.43 -14.85
CA THR A 672 57.57 6.60 -15.78
C THR A 672 56.90 6.40 -17.18
N PRO A 673 56.29 7.41 -17.85
CA PRO A 673 55.49 8.57 -17.41
C PRO A 673 54.14 8.75 -18.17
N THR A 674 53.39 9.73 -17.66
CA THR A 674 52.23 10.48 -18.18
C THR A 674 52.29 10.95 -19.65
N GLU A 675 51.16 10.85 -20.36
CA GLU A 675 50.82 11.76 -21.46
C GLU A 675 49.41 12.37 -21.29
N THR A 676 49.36 13.67 -21.56
CA THR A 676 48.25 14.62 -21.46
C THR A 676 47.23 14.44 -22.59
N PRO A 677 45.91 14.56 -22.35
CA PRO A 677 44.91 14.45 -23.42
C PRO A 677 44.90 15.70 -24.31
N THR A 678 44.93 15.49 -25.62
CA THR A 678 44.72 16.53 -26.63
C THR A 678 43.23 16.70 -26.88
N ALA A 679 42.76 17.96 -26.78
CA ALA A 679 41.37 18.34 -27.00
C ALA A 679 40.87 17.90 -28.38
N THR A 680 39.84 17.05 -28.36
CA THR A 680 39.04 16.73 -29.56
C THR A 680 37.87 17.70 -29.58
N ALA A 681 37.65 18.34 -30.73
CA ALA A 681 36.57 19.29 -30.94
C ALA A 681 35.21 18.68 -30.58
N VAL A 682 34.49 19.36 -29.69
CA VAL A 682 33.09 19.07 -29.36
C VAL A 682 32.27 19.24 -30.63
N PRO A 683 31.56 18.20 -31.13
CA PRO A 683 30.46 18.47 -32.05
C PRO A 683 29.41 19.24 -31.25
N THR A 684 29.00 20.41 -31.72
CA THR A 684 27.81 21.09 -31.21
C THR A 684 26.63 20.14 -31.42
N SER A 685 26.31 19.34 -30.39
CA SER A 685 25.06 18.62 -30.28
C SER A 685 23.95 19.65 -30.34
N THR A 686 22.98 19.44 -31.24
CA THR A 686 21.73 20.19 -31.22
C THR A 686 21.15 20.14 -29.80
N PRO A 687 20.75 21.28 -29.19
CA PRO A 687 20.16 21.27 -27.85
C PRO A 687 18.94 20.34 -27.81
N ASP A 688 18.91 19.39 -26.88
CA ASP A 688 17.77 18.48 -26.72
C ASP A 688 16.72 19.13 -25.83
N ILE A 689 15.77 19.82 -26.46
CA ILE A 689 14.66 20.50 -25.79
C ILE A 689 13.65 19.55 -25.13
N ASN A 690 13.77 18.23 -25.33
CA ASN A 690 12.90 17.22 -24.71
C ASN A 690 13.55 16.54 -23.50
N ALA A 691 14.87 16.69 -23.32
CA ALA A 691 15.54 16.20 -22.11
C ALA A 691 14.93 16.88 -20.88
N GLY A 692 14.56 16.11 -19.86
CA GLY A 692 13.95 16.63 -18.63
C GLY A 692 12.58 17.29 -18.81
N LEU A 693 11.93 17.11 -19.97
CA LEU A 693 10.58 17.64 -20.23
C LEU A 693 9.57 16.81 -19.42
N LEU A 694 8.86 17.48 -18.52
CA LEU A 694 7.79 16.89 -17.71
C LEU A 694 6.49 16.84 -18.50
N ALA A 695 6.08 17.96 -19.09
CA ALA A 695 4.85 18.06 -19.88
C ALA A 695 4.95 19.13 -20.95
N TYR A 696 4.19 18.97 -22.03
CA TYR A 696 4.07 19.89 -23.14
C TYR A 696 2.62 20.07 -23.58
N TYR A 697 2.08 21.28 -23.41
CA TYR A 697 0.72 21.66 -23.79
C TYR A 697 0.74 22.63 -24.98
N PRO A 698 0.61 22.13 -26.22
CA PRO A 698 0.55 22.97 -27.42
C PRO A 698 -0.82 23.59 -27.69
N CYS A 699 -1.84 23.35 -26.85
CA CYS A 699 -3.18 23.93 -27.03
C CYS A 699 -3.81 23.70 -28.42
N ASN A 700 -3.53 22.56 -29.06
CA ASN A 700 -4.01 22.16 -30.40
C ASN A 700 -5.49 21.71 -30.39
N GLY A 701 -6.39 22.53 -29.87
CA GLY A 701 -7.82 22.23 -29.73
C GLY A 701 -8.17 21.36 -28.52
N ASN A 702 -7.18 21.05 -27.70
CA ASN A 702 -7.28 20.38 -26.40
C ASN A 702 -6.11 20.85 -25.50
N VAL A 703 -6.06 20.36 -24.27
CA VAL A 703 -4.99 20.64 -23.30
C VAL A 703 -4.27 19.35 -22.90
N ASN A 704 -4.15 18.41 -23.83
CA ASN A 704 -3.46 17.15 -23.60
C ASN A 704 -1.94 17.37 -23.58
N ASP A 705 -1.25 16.51 -22.86
CA ASP A 705 0.19 16.50 -22.80
C ASP A 705 0.78 15.77 -24.02
N GLU A 706 1.46 16.53 -24.88
CA GLU A 706 2.16 16.00 -26.07
C GLU A 706 3.64 15.69 -25.79
N SER A 707 4.10 15.72 -24.53
CA SER A 707 5.46 15.26 -24.18
C SER A 707 5.64 13.75 -24.27
N GLY A 708 4.53 13.00 -24.19
CA GLY A 708 4.51 11.53 -24.12
C GLY A 708 4.47 10.96 -22.71
N ASN A 709 4.40 11.82 -21.68
CA ASN A 709 4.39 11.42 -20.27
C ASN A 709 2.98 11.29 -19.66
N GLY A 710 1.94 11.73 -20.38
CA GLY A 710 0.54 11.51 -20.01
C GLY A 710 0.02 12.46 -18.92
N TRP A 711 0.63 13.63 -18.77
CA TRP A 711 0.22 14.64 -17.81
C TRP A 711 -0.87 15.57 -18.36
N ASP A 712 -1.98 15.00 -18.85
CA ASP A 712 -3.03 15.79 -19.49
C ASP A 712 -3.58 16.88 -18.55
N GLY A 713 -3.78 18.08 -19.10
CA GLY A 713 -4.38 19.20 -18.40
C GLY A 713 -5.90 19.07 -18.34
N THR A 714 -6.51 19.67 -17.31
CA THR A 714 -7.97 19.78 -17.20
C THR A 714 -8.40 21.21 -17.53
N PRO A 715 -9.14 21.45 -18.62
CA PRO A 715 -9.60 22.79 -18.99
C PRO A 715 -10.87 23.16 -18.22
N TYR A 716 -10.91 24.38 -17.69
CA TYR A 716 -12.09 24.99 -17.10
C TYR A 716 -12.46 26.21 -17.94
N GLU A 717 -13.58 26.17 -18.65
CA GLU A 717 -14.07 27.27 -19.50
C GLU A 717 -13.04 27.84 -20.50
N VAL A 718 -12.05 27.02 -20.89
CA VAL A 718 -11.06 27.37 -21.92
C VAL A 718 -11.65 27.06 -23.29
N THR A 719 -11.53 28.01 -24.21
CA THR A 719 -11.78 27.80 -25.64
C THR A 719 -10.45 27.82 -26.40
N PHE A 720 -10.47 27.61 -27.72
CA PHE A 720 -9.25 27.60 -28.53
C PHE A 720 -9.35 28.63 -29.65
N GLY A 721 -8.25 29.35 -29.89
CA GLY A 721 -8.14 30.43 -30.88
C GLY A 721 -6.86 30.34 -31.68
N ALA A 722 -6.57 31.40 -32.45
CA ALA A 722 -5.40 31.47 -33.28
C ALA A 722 -4.08 31.55 -32.47
N ASP A 723 -3.09 30.75 -32.86
CA ASP A 723 -1.72 30.86 -32.35
C ASP A 723 -0.99 32.11 -32.88
N ARG A 724 0.28 32.28 -32.51
CA ARG A 724 1.15 33.37 -32.99
C ARG A 724 1.44 33.35 -34.50
N PHE A 725 1.13 32.25 -35.19
CA PHE A 725 1.23 32.12 -36.64
C PHE A 725 -0.12 32.39 -37.34
N GLY A 726 -1.16 32.68 -36.58
CA GLY A 726 -2.52 32.92 -37.08
C GLY A 726 -3.28 31.63 -37.42
N ILE A 727 -2.84 30.48 -36.92
CA ILE A 727 -3.50 29.19 -37.16
C ILE A 727 -4.56 28.97 -36.07
N GLU A 728 -5.81 28.88 -36.49
CA GLU A 728 -6.96 28.68 -35.58
C GLU A 728 -6.89 27.40 -34.75
N SER A 729 -7.45 27.45 -33.54
CA SER A 729 -7.49 26.35 -32.56
C SER A 729 -6.11 25.80 -32.16
N ARG A 730 -5.08 26.64 -32.14
CA ARG A 730 -3.71 26.29 -31.73
C ARG A 730 -3.17 27.09 -30.55
N ALA A 731 -4.02 27.89 -29.92
CA ALA A 731 -3.73 28.50 -28.63
C ALA A 731 -4.96 28.38 -27.71
N CYS A 732 -4.72 28.27 -26.42
CA CYS A 732 -5.76 28.29 -25.40
C CYS A 732 -6.22 29.74 -25.19
N SER A 733 -7.53 29.98 -25.25
CA SER A 733 -8.17 31.28 -25.10
C SER A 733 -8.80 31.41 -23.72
N PHE A 734 -8.42 32.45 -22.98
CA PHE A 734 -8.85 32.71 -21.60
C PHE A 734 -9.71 33.98 -21.53
N ASN A 735 -10.82 33.90 -20.79
CA ASN A 735 -11.86 34.93 -20.77
C ASN A 735 -11.67 36.05 -19.73
N GLY A 736 -10.62 36.01 -18.90
CA GLY A 736 -10.38 37.00 -17.84
C GLY A 736 -11.29 36.89 -16.62
N HIS A 737 -12.08 35.81 -16.49
CA HIS A 737 -13.07 35.68 -15.42
C HIS A 737 -13.15 34.31 -14.76
N ALA A 738 -13.04 33.22 -15.52
CA ALA A 738 -13.22 31.86 -15.02
C ALA A 738 -12.39 30.81 -15.78
N SER A 739 -11.80 31.17 -16.93
CA SER A 739 -11.00 30.26 -17.73
C SER A 739 -9.65 29.96 -17.07
N TYR A 740 -9.29 28.69 -16.92
CA TYR A 740 -7.93 28.25 -16.58
C TYR A 740 -7.71 26.79 -16.96
N VAL A 741 -6.46 26.35 -17.02
CA VAL A 741 -6.10 24.92 -17.16
C VAL A 741 -5.38 24.48 -15.90
N GLN A 742 -5.94 23.49 -15.22
CA GLN A 742 -5.25 22.83 -14.11
C GLN A 742 -4.34 21.74 -14.67
N THR A 743 -3.06 21.76 -14.30
CA THR A 743 -2.13 20.69 -14.65
C THR A 743 -1.89 19.78 -13.44
N PRO A 744 -1.43 18.54 -13.67
CA PRO A 744 -0.95 17.65 -12.62
C PRO A 744 0.53 17.90 -12.24
N ILE A 745 1.18 18.92 -12.78
CA ILE A 745 2.62 19.18 -12.61
C ILE A 745 2.90 19.85 -11.28
N ASP A 746 3.45 19.11 -10.32
CA ASP A 746 3.83 19.63 -9.01
C ASP A 746 5.01 20.62 -9.09
N SER A 747 4.84 21.80 -8.48
CA SER A 747 5.85 22.86 -8.44
C SER A 747 6.89 22.70 -7.32
N ASN A 748 6.73 21.73 -6.42
CA ASN A 748 7.58 21.57 -5.24
C ASN A 748 8.92 20.87 -5.53
N ARG A 749 9.67 21.40 -6.51
CA ARG A 749 10.96 20.88 -6.92
C ARG A 749 11.94 21.99 -7.30
N LYS A 750 13.23 21.71 -7.13
CA LYS A 750 14.35 22.57 -7.55
C LYS A 750 15.52 21.66 -7.94
N PRO A 751 16.08 21.77 -9.16
CA PRO A 751 15.74 22.74 -10.18
C PRO A 751 14.36 22.50 -10.82
N LEU A 752 13.77 23.57 -11.34
CA LEU A 752 12.48 23.58 -12.03
C LEU A 752 12.52 24.67 -13.09
N SER A 753 12.01 24.40 -14.29
CA SER A 753 11.81 25.44 -15.29
C SER A 753 10.48 25.31 -15.98
N PHE A 754 9.93 26.42 -16.45
CA PHE A 754 8.82 26.40 -17.39
C PHE A 754 9.04 27.37 -18.54
N SER A 755 8.43 27.04 -19.67
CA SER A 755 8.40 27.86 -20.87
C SER A 755 6.96 28.08 -21.31
N VAL A 756 6.63 29.29 -21.73
CA VAL A 756 5.28 29.64 -22.16
C VAL A 756 5.31 30.70 -23.25
N TRP A 757 4.42 30.57 -24.25
CA TRP A 757 4.05 31.68 -25.11
C TRP A 757 2.73 32.27 -24.63
N PHE A 758 2.64 33.59 -24.53
CA PHE A 758 1.38 34.26 -24.18
C PHE A 758 1.16 35.55 -24.96
N GLN A 759 -0.12 35.92 -25.13
CA GLN A 759 -0.58 37.21 -25.64
C GLN A 759 -1.72 37.70 -24.74
N ALA A 760 -1.42 38.67 -23.87
CA ALA A 760 -2.43 39.30 -23.03
C ALA A 760 -3.26 40.31 -23.84
N THR A 761 -4.58 40.30 -23.70
CA THR A 761 -5.48 41.32 -24.28
C THR A 761 -5.91 42.37 -23.25
N ASP A 762 -5.84 42.01 -21.97
CA ASP A 762 -5.96 42.91 -20.84
C ASP A 762 -4.68 42.82 -20.00
N VAL A 763 -4.07 43.98 -19.76
CA VAL A 763 -2.84 44.14 -18.96
C VAL A 763 -3.09 45.03 -17.74
N THR A 764 -4.36 45.24 -17.37
CA THR A 764 -4.75 46.10 -16.25
C THR A 764 -4.93 45.30 -14.96
N GLY A 765 -4.25 45.73 -13.90
CA GLY A 765 -4.21 44.99 -12.64
C GLY A 765 -3.50 43.65 -12.78
N GLU A 766 -3.74 42.77 -11.81
CA GLU A 766 -3.03 41.49 -11.70
C GLU A 766 -3.63 40.43 -12.63
N ARG A 767 -2.79 39.82 -13.47
CA ARG A 767 -3.18 38.76 -14.42
C ARG A 767 -2.17 37.61 -14.40
N SER A 768 -2.52 36.48 -13.79
CA SER A 768 -1.62 35.34 -13.63
C SER A 768 -1.57 34.45 -14.88
N ILE A 769 -0.38 34.19 -15.40
CA ILE A 769 -0.12 33.45 -16.63
C ILE A 769 0.12 31.97 -16.33
N VAL A 770 1.12 31.66 -15.48
CA VAL A 770 1.47 30.31 -15.01
C VAL A 770 1.68 30.38 -13.51
N ASP A 771 1.09 29.45 -12.76
CA ASP A 771 0.91 29.64 -11.32
C ASP A 771 0.78 28.33 -10.54
N SER A 772 1.44 28.23 -9.40
CA SER A 772 1.28 27.13 -8.46
C SER A 772 0.94 27.58 -7.04
N ASP A 773 0.64 28.86 -6.85
CA ASP A 773 0.48 29.46 -5.54
C ASP A 773 -0.65 28.81 -4.72
N ILE A 774 -0.41 28.70 -3.42
CA ILE A 774 -1.45 28.41 -2.44
C ILE A 774 -1.52 29.63 -1.53
N ALA A 775 -2.71 30.16 -1.33
CA ALA A 775 -2.91 31.31 -0.45
C ALA A 775 -2.22 31.09 0.91
N TYR A 776 -1.30 32.01 1.25
CA TYR A 776 -0.52 32.02 2.49
C TYR A 776 0.54 30.91 2.65
N GLN A 777 0.96 30.28 1.56
CA GLN A 777 2.01 29.25 1.50
C GLN A 777 2.97 29.57 0.35
N SER A 778 4.06 28.80 0.18
CA SER A 778 5.03 28.99 -0.89
C SER A 778 4.45 28.58 -2.25
N GLY A 779 4.94 29.17 -3.33
CA GLY A 779 4.47 28.92 -4.70
C GLY A 779 5.27 29.67 -5.74
N HIS A 780 5.00 29.40 -7.01
CA HIS A 780 5.68 30.04 -8.15
C HIS A 780 4.63 30.65 -9.07
N SER A 781 4.79 31.91 -9.42
CA SER A 781 3.85 32.62 -10.28
C SER A 781 4.59 33.48 -11.31
N LEU A 782 4.16 33.38 -12.56
CA LEU A 782 4.45 34.33 -13.63
C LEU A 782 3.18 35.16 -13.84
N ILE A 783 3.27 36.45 -13.54
CA ILE A 783 2.10 37.32 -13.40
C ILE A 783 2.37 38.70 -14.03
N ILE A 784 1.30 39.35 -14.50
CA ILE A 784 1.36 40.72 -15.00
C ILE A 784 0.87 41.68 -13.92
N GLY A 785 1.63 42.73 -13.61
CA GLY A 785 1.25 43.87 -12.78
C GLY A 785 1.07 43.51 -11.31
N TYR A 786 1.96 42.67 -10.78
CA TYR A 786 1.87 42.19 -9.40
C TYR A 786 2.05 43.33 -8.40
N TRP A 787 1.22 43.40 -7.35
CA TRP A 787 1.15 44.45 -6.31
C TRP A 787 0.69 45.85 -6.71
N ASP A 788 1.15 46.39 -7.84
CA ASP A 788 0.91 47.79 -8.21
C ASP A 788 0.04 47.97 -9.46
N GLY A 789 -0.23 46.88 -10.18
CA GLY A 789 -1.08 46.86 -11.36
C GLY A 789 -0.52 47.68 -12.52
N ASP A 790 0.80 47.89 -12.58
CA ASP A 790 1.45 48.77 -13.55
C ASP A 790 1.62 48.13 -14.96
N GLY A 791 1.35 46.83 -15.07
CA GLY A 791 1.41 46.04 -16.30
C GLY A 791 2.80 45.50 -16.64
N THR A 792 3.75 45.48 -15.71
CA THR A 792 5.03 44.76 -15.87
C THR A 792 4.85 43.24 -15.76
N LEU A 793 5.81 42.49 -16.28
CA LEU A 793 5.89 41.05 -16.10
C LEU A 793 6.74 40.75 -14.87
N ASP A 794 6.19 39.98 -13.94
CA ASP A 794 6.81 39.73 -12.65
C ASP A 794 6.84 38.23 -12.37
N VAL A 795 7.88 37.80 -11.64
CA VAL A 795 7.97 36.44 -11.11
C VAL A 795 7.84 36.49 -9.60
N GLU A 796 6.74 35.97 -9.10
CA GLU A 796 6.46 35.86 -7.67
C GLU A 796 6.91 34.50 -7.15
N TYR A 797 7.51 34.51 -5.95
CA TYR A 797 7.81 33.31 -5.19
C TYR A 797 7.55 33.57 -3.70
N HIS A 798 6.64 32.78 -3.11
CA HIS A 798 6.34 32.90 -1.68
C HIS A 798 7.29 32.05 -0.84
N ASN A 799 7.56 32.49 0.39
CA ASN A 799 8.28 31.71 1.40
C ASN A 799 7.43 31.66 2.68
N SER A 800 7.15 30.44 3.16
CA SER A 800 6.34 30.18 4.36
C SER A 800 6.88 30.79 5.68
N ALA A 801 8.16 31.19 5.74
CA ALA A 801 8.86 31.61 6.95
C ALA A 801 8.91 33.14 7.19
N ASP A 802 8.73 33.97 6.16
CA ASP A 802 8.68 35.43 6.25
C ASP A 802 7.40 35.80 5.50
N GLU A 803 6.37 36.34 6.18
CA GLU A 803 5.07 36.75 5.61
C GLU A 803 5.19 37.89 4.55
N ARG A 804 6.27 37.90 3.78
CA ARG A 804 6.62 38.85 2.73
C ARG A 804 6.51 38.13 1.39
N ASN A 805 5.61 38.60 0.54
CA ASN A 805 5.56 38.16 -0.85
C ASN A 805 6.85 38.64 -1.53
N ASN A 806 7.73 37.72 -1.90
CA ASN A 806 8.93 38.07 -2.64
C ASN A 806 8.61 38.03 -4.14
N SER A 807 8.95 39.09 -4.84
CA SER A 807 8.84 39.18 -6.29
C SER A 807 10.15 39.59 -6.93
N LEU A 808 10.37 39.08 -8.15
CA LEU A 808 11.36 39.54 -9.10
C LEU A 808 10.66 40.35 -10.18
N GLU A 809 10.78 41.67 -10.08
CA GLU A 809 10.34 42.62 -11.10
C GLU A 809 11.26 42.52 -12.33
N THR A 810 10.73 42.11 -13.48
CA THR A 810 11.57 42.03 -14.69
C THR A 810 11.78 43.39 -15.36
N GLY A 811 10.93 44.37 -15.05
CA GLY A 811 10.90 45.69 -15.68
C GLY A 811 10.36 45.70 -17.12
N LEU A 812 9.87 44.56 -17.63
CA LEU A 812 9.24 44.46 -18.94
C LEU A 812 7.77 44.85 -18.87
N SER A 813 7.38 45.98 -19.46
CA SER A 813 5.96 46.33 -19.64
C SER A 813 5.32 45.50 -20.76
N VAL A 814 4.26 44.76 -20.43
CA VAL A 814 3.53 43.91 -21.38
C VAL A 814 2.61 44.78 -22.25
N SER A 815 2.75 44.65 -23.57
CA SER A 815 1.87 45.34 -24.52
C SER A 815 0.68 44.47 -24.88
N ALA A 816 -0.54 44.98 -24.67
CA ALA A 816 -1.77 44.27 -25.05
C ALA A 816 -1.77 43.89 -26.54
N GLY A 817 -2.03 42.61 -26.82
CA GLY A 817 -2.06 42.03 -28.16
C GLY A 817 -0.69 41.62 -28.74
N ALA A 818 0.41 41.80 -28.01
CA ALA A 818 1.73 41.29 -28.43
C ALA A 818 1.99 39.87 -27.87
N TRP A 819 2.65 39.02 -28.66
CA TRP A 819 3.11 37.70 -28.22
C TRP A 819 4.48 37.81 -27.54
N TYR A 820 4.63 37.13 -26.41
CA TYR A 820 5.88 37.00 -25.66
C TYR A 820 6.17 35.53 -25.42
N HIS A 821 7.43 35.14 -25.57
CA HIS A 821 7.96 33.87 -25.09
C HIS A 821 8.69 34.11 -23.77
N VAL A 822 8.34 33.36 -22.73
CA VAL A 822 8.98 33.48 -21.42
C VAL A 822 9.50 32.12 -21.00
N VAL A 823 10.72 32.10 -20.45
CA VAL A 823 11.25 30.97 -19.69
C VAL A 823 11.64 31.46 -18.32
N VAL A 824 11.22 30.74 -17.29
CA VAL A 824 11.68 30.96 -15.91
C VAL A 824 12.43 29.72 -15.46
N ASN A 825 13.69 29.88 -15.05
CA ASN A 825 14.47 28.84 -14.39
C ASN A 825 14.48 29.12 -12.88
N TYR A 826 14.15 28.12 -12.07
CA TYR A 826 14.31 28.11 -10.62
C TYR A 826 15.43 27.13 -10.27
N THR A 827 16.60 27.66 -9.95
CA THR A 827 17.75 26.92 -9.42
C THR A 827 18.13 27.51 -8.05
N GLU A 828 19.42 27.63 -7.72
CA GLU A 828 19.85 28.54 -6.65
C GLU A 828 19.66 30.03 -7.01
N GLN A 829 19.36 30.30 -8.29
CA GLN A 829 18.98 31.60 -8.82
C GLN A 829 17.67 31.43 -9.62
N ILE A 830 16.79 32.43 -9.55
CA ILE A 830 15.73 32.63 -10.52
C ILE A 830 16.34 33.35 -11.72
N GLU A 831 16.15 32.82 -12.92
CA GLU A 831 16.52 33.48 -14.18
C GLU A 831 15.26 33.61 -15.05
N VAL A 832 14.99 34.81 -15.55
CA VAL A 832 13.83 35.09 -16.42
C VAL A 832 14.32 35.51 -17.79
N TYR A 833 13.99 34.70 -18.79
CA TYR A 833 14.26 34.97 -20.18
C TYR A 833 12.98 35.41 -20.89
N VAL A 834 13.07 36.45 -21.71
CA VAL A 834 11.97 36.88 -22.59
C VAL A 834 12.47 36.96 -24.02
N ASN A 835 11.74 36.32 -24.94
CA ASN A 835 12.05 36.27 -26.37
C ASN A 835 13.48 35.80 -26.65
N GLY A 836 13.96 34.81 -25.89
CA GLY A 836 15.30 34.24 -26.02
C GLY A 836 16.41 34.96 -25.24
N GLU A 837 16.15 36.12 -24.64
CA GLU A 837 17.17 36.92 -23.93
C GLU A 837 16.95 36.91 -22.42
N LEU A 838 18.01 36.76 -21.62
CA LEU A 838 17.95 36.89 -20.15
C LEU A 838 17.72 38.36 -19.78
N ILE A 839 16.63 38.66 -19.07
CA ILE A 839 16.26 40.05 -18.71
C ILE A 839 16.30 40.32 -17.21
N ALA A 840 16.18 39.30 -16.37
CA ALA A 840 16.21 39.44 -14.92
C ALA A 840 16.76 38.17 -14.26
N GLU A 841 17.46 38.36 -13.13
CA GLU A 841 17.95 37.27 -12.30
C GLU A 841 17.94 37.68 -10.81
N GLN A 842 17.72 36.72 -9.92
CA GLN A 842 17.73 36.95 -8.47
C GLN A 842 18.14 35.69 -7.71
N ASP A 843 18.93 35.86 -6.65
CA ASP A 843 19.26 34.75 -5.73
C ASP A 843 17.97 34.14 -5.17
N TYR A 844 17.87 32.81 -5.25
CA TYR A 844 16.72 32.04 -4.82
C TYR A 844 17.17 30.90 -3.90
N PRO A 845 17.49 31.19 -2.63
CA PRO A 845 18.01 30.19 -1.68
C PRO A 845 16.92 29.31 -1.06
N GLU A 846 15.70 29.30 -1.63
CA GLU A 846 14.57 28.57 -1.07
C GLU A 846 14.78 27.06 -1.09
N THR A 847 14.39 26.40 0.00
CA THR A 847 14.50 24.95 0.18
C THR A 847 13.20 24.31 0.66
N ASP A 848 12.24 25.09 1.16
CA ASP A 848 10.97 24.63 1.68
C ASP A 848 9.86 24.99 0.67
N PHE A 849 9.40 24.00 -0.10
CA PHE A 849 8.34 24.17 -1.09
C PHE A 849 7.03 23.56 -0.60
N ASP A 850 5.95 24.34 -0.59
CA ASP A 850 4.58 23.94 -0.24
C ASP A 850 3.54 24.52 -1.21
N GLY A 851 3.91 24.68 -2.48
CA GLY A 851 3.02 25.04 -3.59
C GLY A 851 2.10 23.90 -4.04
N THR A 852 1.20 24.21 -4.98
CA THR A 852 0.31 23.23 -5.63
C THR A 852 0.86 22.74 -6.97
N ASN A 853 0.09 21.90 -7.66
CA ASN A 853 0.34 21.70 -9.08
C ASN A 853 0.13 23.01 -9.86
N PHE A 854 0.98 23.24 -10.85
CA PHE A 854 0.85 24.35 -11.76
C PHE A 854 -0.53 24.37 -12.41
N ARG A 855 -1.04 25.58 -12.61
CA ARG A 855 -2.11 25.91 -13.53
C ARG A 855 -1.63 27.03 -14.44
N PHE A 856 -2.34 27.27 -15.52
CA PHE A 856 -2.14 28.46 -16.33
C PHE A 856 -3.48 29.14 -16.63
N GLY A 857 -3.45 30.48 -16.64
CA GLY A 857 -4.61 31.35 -16.80
C GLY A 857 -5.29 31.81 -15.50
N ARG A 858 -4.77 31.44 -14.32
CA ARG A 858 -5.33 31.83 -13.01
C ARG A 858 -4.30 31.69 -11.89
N HIS A 859 -4.37 32.61 -10.93
CA HIS A 859 -3.75 32.51 -9.61
C HIS A 859 -4.54 31.54 -8.69
N ASN A 860 -4.55 31.75 -7.38
CA ASN A 860 -5.08 30.81 -6.40
C ASN A 860 -6.61 30.86 -6.24
N SER A 861 -7.14 30.05 -5.32
CA SER A 861 -8.60 29.95 -5.12
C SER A 861 -9.23 31.14 -4.41
N VAL A 862 -8.44 31.84 -3.60
CA VAL A 862 -8.83 32.97 -2.76
C VAL A 862 -8.75 34.28 -3.53
N ASP A 863 -7.69 34.44 -4.33
CA ASP A 863 -7.46 35.58 -5.22
C ASP A 863 -7.13 35.07 -6.63
N PRO A 864 -8.13 34.89 -7.51
CA PRO A 864 -7.95 34.17 -8.77
C PRO A 864 -7.21 34.89 -9.90
N GLN A 865 -7.19 36.24 -9.92
CA GLN A 865 -6.44 37.06 -10.89
C GLN A 865 -6.39 36.50 -12.34
N PHE A 866 -7.58 36.18 -12.89
CA PHE A 866 -7.70 35.43 -14.14
C PHE A 866 -7.03 36.13 -15.33
N PHE A 867 -6.31 35.36 -16.14
CA PHE A 867 -5.72 35.84 -17.39
C PHE A 867 -6.77 36.09 -18.47
N GLN A 868 -6.58 37.14 -19.27
CA GLN A 868 -7.39 37.39 -20.46
C GLN A 868 -6.52 37.51 -21.70
N GLY A 869 -6.60 36.52 -22.59
CA GLY A 869 -5.75 36.46 -23.77
C GLY A 869 -5.54 35.05 -24.29
N MET A 870 -4.44 34.85 -25.01
CA MET A 870 -4.01 33.56 -25.54
C MET A 870 -2.78 33.03 -24.79
N ILE A 871 -2.75 31.74 -24.48
CA ILE A 871 -1.55 31.02 -24.01
C ILE A 871 -1.33 29.82 -24.93
N ASP A 872 -0.07 29.57 -25.28
CA ASP A 872 0.35 28.54 -26.20
C ASP A 872 1.70 27.93 -25.75
N ASP A 873 1.99 26.73 -26.22
CA ASP A 873 3.29 26.08 -26.13
C ASP A 873 3.87 25.94 -24.70
N VAL A 874 3.01 25.71 -23.70
CA VAL A 874 3.42 25.60 -22.29
C VAL A 874 4.24 24.33 -22.07
N ARG A 875 5.44 24.46 -21.51
CA ARG A 875 6.33 23.34 -21.19
C ARG A 875 6.84 23.45 -19.77
N PHE A 876 6.94 22.31 -19.08
CA PHE A 876 7.54 22.23 -17.75
C PHE A 876 8.72 21.26 -17.76
N TYR A 877 9.77 21.57 -17.02
CA TYR A 877 11.03 20.83 -16.97
C TYR A 877 11.47 20.59 -15.53
N ASP A 878 12.05 19.42 -15.25
CA ASP A 878 12.67 19.09 -13.95
C ASP A 878 14.15 19.52 -13.85
N ARG A 879 14.56 20.44 -14.72
CA ARG A 879 15.92 20.95 -14.83
C ARG A 879 15.92 22.40 -15.29
N SER A 880 17.05 23.07 -15.10
CA SER A 880 17.31 24.37 -15.72
C SER A 880 17.51 24.25 -17.23
N LEU A 881 16.98 25.20 -17.98
CA LEU A 881 17.23 25.34 -19.41
C LEU A 881 18.41 26.27 -19.66
N SER A 882 19.35 25.83 -20.49
CA SER A 882 20.47 26.64 -20.93
C SER A 882 20.02 27.74 -21.90
N ALA A 883 20.77 28.84 -21.98
CA ALA A 883 20.45 29.95 -22.90
C ALA A 883 20.29 29.51 -24.38
N SER A 884 21.03 28.48 -24.82
CA SER A 884 20.88 27.91 -26.17
C SER A 884 19.57 27.12 -26.35
N GLU A 885 19.08 26.44 -25.32
CA GLU A 885 17.78 25.74 -25.34
C GLU A 885 16.64 26.74 -25.30
N VAL A 886 16.75 27.79 -24.48
CA VAL A 886 15.80 28.90 -24.44
C VAL A 886 15.68 29.57 -25.82
N ASN A 887 16.82 29.89 -26.45
CA ASN A 887 16.81 30.45 -27.79
C ASN A 887 16.26 29.46 -28.83
N SER A 888 16.46 28.15 -28.67
CA SER A 888 15.86 27.15 -29.56
C SER A 888 14.34 27.12 -29.42
N LEU A 889 13.80 27.13 -28.20
CA LEU A 889 12.36 27.22 -27.94
C LEU A 889 11.73 28.50 -28.51
N TYR A 890 12.47 29.62 -28.46
CA TYR A 890 12.04 30.89 -29.04
C TYR A 890 12.01 30.86 -30.58
N GLN A 891 13.05 30.31 -31.22
CA GLN A 891 13.21 30.31 -32.68
C GLN A 891 12.37 29.24 -33.39
N ASP A 892 12.27 28.04 -32.81
CA ASP A 892 11.56 26.90 -33.41
C ASP A 892 10.04 27.06 -33.34
N GLY A 893 9.56 27.93 -32.45
CA GLY A 893 8.14 28.12 -32.26
C GLY A 893 7.40 26.80 -31.99
N GLY A 894 8.00 25.89 -31.24
CA GLY A 894 7.35 24.68 -30.73
C GLY A 894 6.95 23.60 -31.75
N GLN A 895 7.14 23.77 -33.06
CA GLN A 895 6.77 22.73 -34.04
C GLN A 895 7.90 21.73 -34.30
N THR A 896 7.72 20.47 -33.89
CA THR A 896 8.27 19.34 -34.63
C THR A 896 7.28 18.91 -35.71
N THR A 897 7.69 18.92 -36.97
CA THR A 897 6.82 18.61 -38.12
C THR A 897 6.56 17.10 -38.24
N PRO A 898 5.30 16.61 -38.23
CA PRO A 898 5.00 15.24 -38.63
C PRO A 898 5.19 15.07 -40.14
N THR A 899 5.84 13.97 -40.55
CA THR A 899 5.94 13.59 -41.97
C THR A 899 4.55 13.14 -42.48
N PRO A 900 4.03 13.69 -43.60
CA PRO A 900 2.63 13.52 -43.98
C PRO A 900 2.32 12.13 -44.58
N VAL A 901 1.26 11.50 -44.08
CA VAL A 901 0.56 10.39 -44.76
C VAL A 901 -0.56 10.99 -45.65
N PRO A 902 -0.78 10.54 -46.90
CA PRO A 902 -1.73 11.17 -47.81
C PRO A 902 -3.18 11.01 -47.36
N SER A 903 -3.89 12.13 -47.28
CA SER A 903 -5.33 12.23 -47.04
C SER A 903 -6.14 11.95 -48.31
N THR A 904 -7.21 11.15 -48.19
CA THR A 904 -8.29 11.08 -49.19
C THR A 904 -9.43 12.03 -48.82
N THR A 905 -9.74 12.88 -49.78
CA THR A 905 -10.73 13.98 -49.85
C THR A 905 -12.16 13.63 -49.38
N PRO A 906 -12.89 14.57 -48.74
CA PRO A 906 -14.27 14.40 -48.28
C PRO A 906 -15.31 14.83 -49.32
N THR A 907 -16.56 14.34 -49.20
CA THR A 907 -17.76 14.94 -49.81
C THR A 907 -19.02 14.43 -49.07
N PRO A 908 -20.17 15.12 -49.07
CA PRO A 908 -20.54 16.21 -48.18
C PRO A 908 -21.83 15.94 -47.36
N THR A 909 -22.07 16.83 -46.40
CA THR A 909 -23.26 17.05 -45.58
C THR A 909 -24.61 16.98 -46.33
N ALA A 910 -25.65 16.49 -45.65
CA ALA A 910 -27.04 16.81 -45.96
C ALA A 910 -27.80 17.34 -44.73
N THR A 911 -28.57 18.38 -44.98
CA THR A 911 -29.26 19.35 -44.12
C THR A 911 -30.56 18.83 -43.49
N GLU A 912 -30.94 19.44 -42.36
CA GLU A 912 -32.20 19.34 -41.60
C GLU A 912 -33.49 19.51 -42.42
N THR A 913 -34.64 18.98 -41.93
CA THR A 913 -35.95 19.68 -41.71
C THR A 913 -37.00 18.71 -41.05
N PRO A 914 -38.24 19.11 -40.62
CA PRO A 914 -38.63 19.45 -39.25
C PRO A 914 -39.80 18.62 -38.62
N GLU A 915 -40.02 18.86 -37.33
CA GLU A 915 -41.27 18.93 -36.52
C GLU A 915 -42.57 18.21 -36.95
N SER A 916 -43.24 17.54 -36.00
CA SER A 916 -44.71 17.50 -35.94
C SER A 916 -45.26 17.36 -34.51
N THR A 917 -46.29 18.16 -34.24
CA THR A 917 -47.11 18.23 -33.02
C THR A 917 -48.46 17.53 -33.26
N SER A 918 -49.08 16.95 -32.22
CA SER A 918 -50.55 16.98 -32.00
C SER A 918 -50.99 16.39 -30.64
N THR A 919 -52.04 17.00 -30.09
CA THR A 919 -52.76 16.94 -28.80
C THR A 919 -53.90 15.86 -28.78
N PRO A 920 -54.91 15.81 -27.85
CA PRO A 920 -54.99 15.75 -26.37
C PRO A 920 -55.99 14.66 -25.82
N THR A 921 -56.36 14.73 -24.51
CA THR A 921 -57.56 14.19 -23.77
C THR A 921 -57.48 12.74 -23.24
N SER A 922 -58.04 12.29 -22.09
CA SER A 922 -59.09 12.77 -21.17
C SER A 922 -59.00 12.14 -19.75
N THR A 923 -59.66 12.79 -18.78
CA THR A 923 -59.89 12.47 -17.35
C THR A 923 -60.90 11.31 -17.10
N LEU A 924 -60.87 10.71 -15.88
CA LEU A 924 -62.02 10.46 -14.96
C LEU A 924 -61.61 9.70 -13.66
N THR A 925 -62.52 9.68 -12.69
CA THR A 925 -62.33 9.81 -11.23
C THR A 925 -62.81 8.59 -10.39
N SER A 926 -62.47 8.59 -9.09
CA SER A 926 -63.24 8.13 -7.89
C SER A 926 -63.08 6.71 -7.24
N THR A 927 -62.34 6.67 -6.10
CA THR A 927 -62.70 6.28 -4.68
C THR A 927 -63.39 4.92 -4.31
N PRO A 928 -63.47 4.49 -3.02
CA PRO A 928 -62.46 4.11 -2.00
C PRO A 928 -62.83 2.78 -1.24
N THR A 929 -62.27 2.53 -0.02
CA THR A 929 -62.74 1.76 1.19
C THR A 929 -61.61 0.80 1.67
N SER A 930 -61.13 0.74 2.93
CA SER A 930 -61.82 0.35 4.18
C SER A 930 -61.02 0.64 5.48
N THR A 931 -61.73 0.93 6.59
CA THR A 931 -61.36 0.80 8.03
C THR A 931 -61.62 -0.66 8.50
N PRO A 932 -61.32 -1.20 9.73
CA PRO A 932 -60.87 -0.58 11.01
C PRO A 932 -59.88 -1.36 11.95
N THR A 933 -59.31 -0.61 12.92
CA THR A 933 -59.11 -0.79 14.39
C THR A 933 -58.56 -2.07 15.07
N SER A 934 -57.87 -1.84 16.20
CA SER A 934 -56.90 -2.65 16.97
C SER A 934 -57.35 -3.24 18.33
N THR A 935 -56.48 -4.12 18.89
CA THR A 935 -56.18 -4.46 20.33
C THR A 935 -57.21 -5.29 21.13
N PRO A 936 -56.86 -6.05 22.22
CA PRO A 936 -55.88 -5.74 23.30
C PRO A 936 -55.06 -6.90 23.95
N THR A 937 -54.30 -6.49 24.97
CA THR A 937 -53.27 -7.01 25.90
C THR A 937 -53.64 -8.15 26.89
N SER A 938 -52.65 -8.90 27.43
CA SER A 938 -52.27 -9.00 28.88
C SER A 938 -51.49 -10.28 29.30
N THR A 939 -50.47 -10.10 30.13
CA THR A 939 -49.68 -11.07 30.96
C THR A 939 -50.40 -11.35 32.31
N PRO A 940 -50.13 -12.41 33.12
CA PRO A 940 -49.00 -12.41 34.11
C PRO A 940 -48.42 -13.78 34.65
N THR A 941 -47.14 -13.73 35.04
CA THR A 941 -46.40 -14.23 36.25
C THR A 941 -46.78 -15.46 37.13
N SER A 942 -45.79 -16.32 37.47
CA SER A 942 -45.18 -16.58 38.83
C SER A 942 -44.69 -18.03 39.16
N THR A 943 -43.56 -18.09 39.90
CA THR A 943 -42.70 -19.19 40.45
C THR A 943 -43.12 -19.61 41.89
N PRO A 944 -42.34 -20.35 42.76
CA PRO A 944 -41.59 -21.64 42.70
C PRO A 944 -41.78 -22.54 43.99
N SER A 945 -41.17 -23.75 44.10
CA SER A 945 -40.54 -24.32 45.36
C SER A 945 -40.00 -25.78 45.25
N THR A 946 -38.97 -26.07 46.06
CA THR A 946 -37.97 -27.19 46.18
C THR A 946 -38.35 -28.29 47.23
N PRO A 947 -37.49 -29.21 47.81
CA PRO A 947 -36.11 -29.75 47.55
C PRO A 947 -35.91 -31.32 47.77
N THR A 948 -34.64 -31.76 47.87
CA THR A 948 -33.99 -33.00 48.44
C THR A 948 -33.78 -34.24 47.53
N SER A 949 -32.65 -34.98 47.50
CA SER A 949 -31.43 -35.09 48.34
C SER A 949 -30.23 -35.71 47.56
N THR A 950 -29.00 -35.48 48.04
CA THR A 950 -27.70 -35.92 47.46
C THR A 950 -27.13 -37.18 48.13
N PRO A 951 -26.27 -37.98 47.45
CA PRO A 951 -25.13 -38.59 48.12
C PRO A 951 -23.77 -38.47 47.36
N THR A 952 -22.78 -38.04 48.15
CA THR A 952 -21.36 -38.45 48.30
C THR A 952 -20.37 -38.50 47.12
N VAL A 953 -19.25 -37.84 47.40
CA VAL A 953 -18.15 -37.34 46.56
C VAL A 953 -17.03 -38.36 46.35
N THR A 954 -16.50 -38.39 45.12
CA THR A 954 -15.14 -38.83 44.73
C THR A 954 -14.33 -37.54 44.48
N PRO A 955 -13.02 -37.41 44.78
CA PRO A 955 -12.34 -36.11 44.70
C PRO A 955 -12.34 -35.61 43.26
N GLN A 956 -13.21 -34.64 43.01
CA GLN A 956 -13.33 -33.89 41.78
C GLN A 956 -12.16 -32.88 41.75
N PRO A 957 -11.59 -32.53 40.58
CA PRO A 957 -10.77 -31.32 40.49
C PRO A 957 -11.60 -30.16 41.07
N ASP A 958 -10.98 -29.32 41.90
CA ASP A 958 -11.66 -28.19 42.55
C ASP A 958 -12.58 -27.51 41.53
N GLU A 959 -13.89 -27.51 41.79
CA GLU A 959 -14.88 -26.86 40.91
C GLU A 959 -14.42 -25.43 40.65
N PRO A 960 -14.48 -24.95 39.39
CA PRO A 960 -14.06 -23.58 39.10
C PRO A 960 -14.89 -22.58 39.91
N VAL A 961 -14.22 -21.86 40.82
CA VAL A 961 -14.80 -20.86 41.71
C VAL A 961 -14.58 -19.48 41.11
N PHE A 962 -15.62 -18.63 41.17
CA PHE A 962 -15.55 -17.21 40.83
C PHE A 962 -16.24 -16.40 41.93
N GLU A 963 -15.47 -15.63 42.69
CA GLU A 963 -15.93 -14.98 43.92
C GLU A 963 -15.37 -13.56 44.08
N SER A 964 -16.00 -12.77 44.94
CA SER A 964 -15.52 -11.43 45.33
C SER A 964 -15.21 -11.35 46.82
N ASN A 965 -14.33 -10.43 47.20
CA ASN A 965 -14.09 -10.07 48.60
C ASN A 965 -15.32 -9.44 49.28
N PHE A 966 -16.16 -8.72 48.53
CA PHE A 966 -17.41 -8.13 48.99
C PHE A 966 -18.51 -8.32 47.96
N THR A 967 -19.76 -8.49 48.40
CA THR A 967 -20.93 -8.61 47.50
C THR A 967 -21.79 -7.34 47.49
N THR A 968 -21.49 -6.36 48.34
CA THR A 968 -22.14 -5.05 48.44
C THR A 968 -21.12 -3.91 48.49
N GLY A 969 -21.51 -2.70 48.11
CA GLY A 969 -20.67 -1.50 48.25
C GLY A 969 -21.35 -0.24 47.70
N ALA A 970 -20.81 0.94 47.98
CA ALA A 970 -21.29 2.20 47.39
C ALA A 970 -20.60 2.54 46.06
N PRO A 971 -21.16 3.43 45.22
CA PRO A 971 -20.43 4.02 44.09
C PRO A 971 -19.07 4.57 44.54
N GLY A 972 -18.02 4.25 43.79
CA GLY A 972 -16.63 4.52 44.18
C GLY A 972 -15.89 3.32 44.78
N SER A 973 -16.56 2.16 44.96
CA SER A 973 -15.96 0.96 45.54
C SER A 973 -15.07 0.17 44.57
N LEU A 974 -14.04 -0.48 45.13
CA LEU A 974 -13.19 -1.48 44.51
C LEU A 974 -13.57 -2.88 45.03
N PHE A 975 -13.84 -3.81 44.13
CA PHE A 975 -14.09 -5.22 44.43
C PHE A 975 -12.94 -6.07 43.93
N ILE A 976 -12.38 -6.93 44.78
CA ILE A 976 -11.35 -7.90 44.37
C ILE A 976 -12.05 -9.18 44.00
N LEU A 977 -11.93 -9.58 42.73
CA LEU A 977 -12.52 -10.77 42.16
C LEU A 977 -11.44 -11.85 42.01
N THR A 978 -11.74 -13.07 42.43
CA THR A 978 -10.82 -14.21 42.36
C THR A 978 -11.49 -15.36 41.62
N ALA A 979 -10.78 -15.88 40.61
CA ALA A 979 -11.14 -17.09 39.88
C ALA A 979 -10.08 -18.17 40.13
N ARG A 980 -10.50 -19.40 40.45
CA ARG A 980 -9.58 -20.56 40.68
C ARG A 980 -10.20 -21.84 40.13
N GLY A 981 -9.36 -22.82 39.81
CA GLY A 981 -9.80 -24.14 39.34
C GLY A 981 -10.00 -24.22 37.82
N PHE A 982 -9.41 -23.30 37.04
CA PHE A 982 -9.44 -23.30 35.58
C PHE A 982 -8.13 -23.83 34.98
N PRO A 983 -8.13 -24.43 33.76
CA PRO A 983 -6.93 -25.00 33.16
C PRO A 983 -5.88 -23.94 32.83
N VAL A 984 -4.63 -24.18 33.23
CA VAL A 984 -3.48 -23.30 32.97
C VAL A 984 -3.29 -23.10 31.47
N GLY A 985 -3.14 -21.85 31.03
CA GLY A 985 -2.99 -21.48 29.60
C GLY A 985 -4.31 -21.21 28.85
N SER A 986 -5.46 -21.27 29.51
CA SER A 986 -6.76 -20.90 28.92
C SER A 986 -6.96 -19.38 28.87
N ASN A 987 -7.63 -18.88 27.84
CA ASN A 987 -8.05 -17.48 27.77
C ASN A 987 -9.39 -17.31 28.49
N ALA A 988 -9.56 -16.19 29.21
CA ALA A 988 -10.81 -15.82 29.85
C ALA A 988 -11.33 -14.47 29.35
N THR A 989 -12.65 -14.30 29.32
CA THR A 989 -13.34 -13.05 28.99
C THR A 989 -14.27 -12.67 30.14
N ILE A 990 -14.31 -11.38 30.49
CA ILE A 990 -15.18 -10.85 31.53
C ILE A 990 -16.22 -9.90 30.91
N SER A 991 -17.49 -10.08 31.26
CA SER A 991 -18.55 -9.13 30.92
C SER A 991 -19.20 -8.57 32.19
N VAL A 992 -19.61 -7.31 32.14
CA VAL A 992 -20.32 -6.66 33.24
C VAL A 992 -21.59 -6.01 32.73
N LYS A 993 -22.71 -6.36 33.33
CA LYS A 993 -24.02 -5.79 33.06
C LYS A 993 -24.52 -5.01 34.26
N ARG A 994 -24.72 -3.71 34.07
CA ARG A 994 -25.32 -2.82 35.08
C ARG A 994 -26.85 -2.77 34.93
N PRO A 995 -27.60 -2.34 35.98
CA PRO A 995 -29.05 -2.23 35.93
C PRO A 995 -29.53 -1.39 34.74
N GLY A 996 -30.45 -1.94 33.93
CA GLY A 996 -31.11 -1.23 32.84
C GLY A 996 -30.20 -0.81 31.67
N ALA A 997 -29.00 -1.38 31.52
CA ALA A 997 -28.12 -1.10 30.39
C ALA A 997 -27.75 -2.36 29.60
N THR A 998 -27.28 -2.15 28.37
CA THR A 998 -26.61 -3.17 27.56
C THR A 998 -25.37 -3.70 28.29
N GLU A 999 -25.13 -5.00 28.14
CA GLU A 999 -23.99 -5.69 28.73
C GLU A 999 -22.70 -5.15 28.11
N TYR A 1000 -21.79 -4.67 28.96
CA TYR A 1000 -20.48 -4.21 28.55
C TYR A 1000 -19.54 -5.41 28.57
N THR A 1001 -18.95 -5.75 27.43
CA THR A 1001 -17.97 -6.83 27.32
C THR A 1001 -16.63 -6.20 27.02
N GLU A 1002 -15.65 -6.43 27.89
CA GLU A 1002 -14.28 -6.01 27.67
C GLU A 1002 -13.43 -7.26 27.45
N LEU A 1003 -12.78 -7.33 26.30
CA LEU A 1003 -11.98 -8.49 25.91
C LEU A 1003 -10.58 -8.36 26.52
N VAL A 1004 -10.50 -8.58 27.83
CA VAL A 1004 -9.21 -8.58 28.53
C VAL A 1004 -8.65 -10.00 28.48
N ARG A 1005 -7.66 -10.26 27.61
CA ARG A 1005 -6.97 -11.57 27.57
C ARG A 1005 -6.09 -11.72 28.81
N LEU A 1006 -6.63 -12.34 29.85
CA LEU A 1006 -5.91 -12.62 31.09
C LEU A 1006 -5.40 -14.06 31.09
N ARG A 1007 -4.10 -14.24 31.30
CA ARG A 1007 -3.50 -15.58 31.47
C ARG A 1007 -3.59 -15.97 32.94
N PHE A 1008 -4.15 -17.16 33.21
CA PHE A 1008 -4.05 -17.76 34.54
C PHE A 1008 -2.58 -17.94 34.92
N ASP A 1009 -2.26 -17.75 36.21
CA ASP A 1009 -0.93 -18.07 36.72
C ASP A 1009 -0.66 -19.59 36.61
N PRO A 1010 0.59 -20.06 36.78
CA PRO A 1010 0.93 -21.48 36.74
C PRO A 1010 0.16 -22.35 37.75
N GLY A 1011 -0.52 -21.75 38.74
CA GLY A 1011 -1.38 -22.41 39.72
C GLY A 1011 -2.87 -22.41 39.37
N GLY A 1012 -3.28 -21.90 38.19
CA GLY A 1012 -4.68 -21.86 37.75
C GLY A 1012 -5.54 -20.81 38.49
N LYS A 1013 -4.91 -19.77 39.06
CA LYS A 1013 -5.58 -18.66 39.75
C LYS A 1013 -5.50 -17.38 38.90
N LEU A 1014 -6.59 -16.61 38.95
CA LEU A 1014 -6.69 -15.27 38.38
C LEU A 1014 -7.29 -14.33 39.44
N VAL A 1015 -6.66 -13.18 39.67
CA VAL A 1015 -7.17 -12.12 40.55
C VAL A 1015 -7.26 -10.84 39.75
N PHE A 1016 -8.33 -10.08 39.92
CA PHE A 1016 -8.46 -8.76 39.31
C PHE A 1016 -9.33 -7.85 40.18
N VAL A 1017 -9.20 -6.55 39.97
CA VAL A 1017 -9.94 -5.53 40.72
C VAL A 1017 -10.98 -4.88 39.83
N LEU A 1018 -12.24 -4.93 40.23
CA LEU A 1018 -13.34 -4.23 39.58
C LEU A 1018 -13.59 -2.88 40.26
N TYR A 1019 -13.41 -1.78 39.53
CA TYR A 1019 -13.74 -0.44 40.02
C TYR A 1019 -15.13 0.00 39.57
N ILE A 1020 -15.97 0.39 40.53
CA ILE A 1020 -17.27 1.02 40.29
C ILE A 1020 -17.09 2.54 40.48
N PRO A 1021 -17.20 3.35 39.41
CA PRO A 1021 -17.01 4.80 39.54
C PRO A 1021 -18.02 5.45 40.48
N SER A 1022 -17.63 6.56 41.12
CA SER A 1022 -18.52 7.32 42.01
C SER A 1022 -19.76 7.89 41.30
N SER A 1023 -19.74 7.98 39.96
CA SER A 1023 -20.86 8.40 39.11
C SER A 1023 -21.79 7.25 38.69
N ALA A 1024 -21.51 6.01 39.10
CA ALA A 1024 -22.27 4.84 38.67
C ALA A 1024 -23.65 4.78 39.36
N PRO A 1025 -24.72 4.37 38.64
CA PRO A 1025 -26.05 4.23 39.22
C PRO A 1025 -26.11 3.09 40.25
N THR A 1026 -26.95 3.25 41.27
CA THR A 1026 -27.23 2.18 42.25
C THR A 1026 -28.05 1.05 41.62
N GLY A 1027 -27.88 -0.16 42.14
CA GLY A 1027 -28.60 -1.38 41.75
C GLY A 1027 -27.68 -2.59 41.62
N ILE A 1028 -28.21 -3.70 41.08
CA ILE A 1028 -27.49 -4.97 40.97
C ILE A 1028 -26.68 -5.04 39.66
N TYR A 1029 -25.38 -5.23 39.79
CA TYR A 1029 -24.44 -5.46 38.69
C TYR A 1029 -24.18 -6.95 38.57
N THR A 1030 -24.30 -7.49 37.36
CA THR A 1030 -23.96 -8.88 37.05
C THR A 1030 -22.61 -8.91 36.36
N VAL A 1031 -21.67 -9.67 36.92
CA VAL A 1031 -20.32 -9.89 36.37
C VAL A 1031 -20.23 -11.33 35.90
N ARG A 1032 -19.80 -11.56 34.67
CA ARG A 1032 -19.62 -12.91 34.11
C ARG A 1032 -18.17 -13.15 33.74
N LEU A 1033 -17.73 -14.38 33.94
CA LEU A 1033 -16.45 -14.90 33.50
C LEU A 1033 -16.73 -16.07 32.55
N SER A 1034 -16.18 -16.01 31.34
CA SER A 1034 -16.23 -17.08 30.34
C SER A 1034 -14.82 -17.54 30.02
N VAL A 1035 -14.53 -18.84 30.09
CA VAL A 1035 -13.19 -19.39 29.79
C VAL A 1035 -13.27 -20.31 28.57
N GLU A 1036 -12.44 -20.04 27.57
CA GLU A 1036 -12.30 -20.85 26.36
C GLU A 1036 -11.15 -21.84 26.52
N SER A 1037 -11.42 -23.13 26.34
CA SER A 1037 -10.36 -24.15 26.32
C SER A 1037 -9.94 -24.39 24.87
N GLY A 1038 -8.63 -24.34 24.58
CA GLY A 1038 -8.03 -24.27 23.25
C GLY A 1038 -8.14 -25.50 22.35
N THR A 1039 -9.25 -26.24 22.36
CA THR A 1039 -9.55 -27.28 21.37
C THR A 1039 -10.97 -27.12 20.84
N ALA A 1040 -11.15 -27.30 19.53
CA ALA A 1040 -12.36 -26.98 18.77
C ALA A 1040 -13.64 -27.78 19.15
N LEU A 1041 -13.64 -28.54 20.25
CA LEU A 1041 -14.77 -29.38 20.68
C LEU A 1041 -15.09 -29.30 22.19
N ALA A 1042 -14.55 -28.33 22.94
CA ALA A 1042 -14.82 -28.21 24.37
C ALA A 1042 -15.77 -27.03 24.69
N GLN A 1043 -16.82 -27.30 25.47
CA GLN A 1043 -17.80 -26.30 25.93
C GLN A 1043 -17.13 -25.21 26.78
N SER A 1044 -17.46 -23.94 26.52
CA SER A 1044 -17.03 -22.80 27.35
C SER A 1044 -17.59 -22.91 28.76
N THR A 1045 -16.76 -22.67 29.78
CA THR A 1045 -17.22 -22.64 31.17
C THR A 1045 -17.55 -21.21 31.55
N MET A 1046 -18.84 -20.92 31.79
CA MET A 1046 -19.32 -19.61 32.25
C MET A 1046 -19.61 -19.64 33.77
N ARG A 1047 -19.22 -18.56 34.46
CA ARG A 1047 -19.57 -18.29 35.87
C ARG A 1047 -20.08 -16.85 36.01
N GLU A 1048 -21.08 -16.64 36.88
CA GLU A 1048 -21.66 -15.33 37.13
C GLU A 1048 -21.58 -14.97 38.62
N LEU A 1049 -21.42 -13.68 38.89
CA LEU A 1049 -21.42 -13.07 40.22
C LEU A 1049 -22.31 -11.82 40.21
N SER A 1050 -23.10 -11.63 41.27
CA SER A 1050 -23.92 -10.42 41.45
C SER A 1050 -23.36 -9.53 42.55
N LEU A 1051 -23.18 -8.25 42.24
CA LEU A 1051 -22.72 -7.21 43.17
C LEU A 1051 -23.84 -6.17 43.37
N THR A 1052 -24.19 -5.85 44.61
CA THR A 1052 -25.23 -4.85 44.89
C THR A 1052 -24.60 -3.51 45.23
N ILE A 1053 -24.90 -2.48 44.43
CA ILE A 1053 -24.39 -1.13 44.65
C ILE A 1053 -25.49 -0.23 45.20
N ALA A 1054 -25.30 0.30 46.42
CA ALA A 1054 -26.29 1.16 47.07
C ALA A 1054 -25.60 2.32 47.80
N SER A 1055 -26.26 3.48 47.86
CA SER A 1055 -25.68 4.71 48.41
C SER A 1055 -25.47 4.68 49.94
N ASP A 1056 -26.12 3.75 50.63
CA ASP A 1056 -26.05 3.52 52.07
C ASP A 1056 -25.05 2.43 52.49
N GLU A 1057 -24.43 1.76 51.51
CA GLU A 1057 -23.35 0.79 51.75
C GLU A 1057 -21.98 1.52 51.91
N PRO A 1058 -21.00 0.91 52.59
CA PRO A 1058 -19.66 1.49 52.69
C PRO A 1058 -18.92 1.53 51.34
N VAL A 1059 -18.04 2.51 51.16
CA VAL A 1059 -17.12 2.57 50.02
C VAL A 1059 -15.89 1.74 50.34
N HIS A 1060 -15.62 0.71 49.55
CA HIS A 1060 -14.43 -0.13 49.70
C HIS A 1060 -13.27 0.42 48.87
N THR A 1061 -12.13 0.75 49.49
CA THR A 1061 -10.99 1.41 48.82
C THR A 1061 -9.69 0.60 48.86
N GLU A 1062 -9.71 -0.61 49.41
CA GLU A 1062 -8.49 -1.42 49.55
C GLU A 1062 -8.10 -2.07 48.22
N GLN A 1063 -6.90 -1.77 47.73
CA GLN A 1063 -6.25 -2.46 46.61
C GLN A 1063 -5.41 -3.66 47.12
N PRO A 1064 -5.23 -4.72 46.31
CA PRO A 1064 -4.32 -5.80 46.66
C PRO A 1064 -2.87 -5.29 46.77
N ALA A 1065 -2.06 -5.92 47.64
CA ALA A 1065 -0.68 -5.52 47.93
C ALA A 1065 0.33 -5.84 46.80
N GLU A 1066 -0.11 -6.49 45.72
CA GLU A 1066 0.74 -6.89 44.60
C GLU A 1066 0.56 -5.92 43.40
N PRO A 1067 1.66 -5.39 42.81
CA PRO A 1067 1.61 -4.37 41.77
C PRO A 1067 1.14 -4.85 40.39
N ASP A 1068 1.09 -6.17 40.14
CA ASP A 1068 0.82 -6.77 38.82
C ASP A 1068 -0.62 -7.28 38.65
N VAL A 1069 -1.57 -6.85 39.48
CA VAL A 1069 -2.97 -7.28 39.40
C VAL A 1069 -3.76 -6.42 38.39
N PRO A 1070 -4.38 -7.00 37.35
CA PRO A 1070 -5.18 -6.25 36.38
C PRO A 1070 -6.36 -5.53 37.04
N ILE A 1071 -6.57 -4.25 36.68
CA ILE A 1071 -7.71 -3.45 37.14
C ILE A 1071 -8.71 -3.30 35.99
N VAL A 1072 -9.89 -3.89 36.13
CA VAL A 1072 -11.01 -3.75 35.19
C VAL A 1072 -11.87 -2.57 35.64
N THR A 1073 -11.98 -1.53 34.82
CA THR A 1073 -12.70 -0.29 35.17
C THR A 1073 -13.96 -0.14 34.34
N ILE A 1074 -15.13 -0.06 34.97
CA ILE A 1074 -16.39 0.21 34.25
C ILE A 1074 -16.49 1.70 33.95
N GLN A 1075 -16.00 2.17 32.80
CA GLN A 1075 -16.22 3.55 32.37
C GLN A 1075 -17.56 3.70 31.63
N LYS A 1076 -18.33 4.74 31.96
CA LYS A 1076 -19.37 5.23 31.04
C LYS A 1076 -19.48 6.76 31.04
N GLN A 1077 -19.00 7.36 29.96
CA GLN A 1077 -19.80 8.22 29.10
C GLN A 1077 -19.20 8.18 27.69
N VAL A 1078 -20.05 7.89 26.71
CA VAL A 1078 -19.73 7.95 25.27
C VAL A 1078 -19.26 9.36 24.94
N TYR A 1079 -18.01 9.53 24.51
CA TYR A 1079 -17.58 10.47 23.47
C TYR A 1079 -16.24 9.95 22.88
N LEU A 1080 -16.10 10.11 21.56
CA LEU A 1080 -14.97 9.77 20.68
C LEU A 1080 -13.59 10.24 21.21
N PRO A 1081 -12.48 9.66 20.70
CA PRO A 1081 -11.26 9.43 21.47
C PRO A 1081 -10.43 10.70 21.64
N LEU A 1082 -9.93 10.91 22.87
CA LEU A 1082 -8.68 11.62 23.09
C LEU A 1082 -7.67 10.60 23.63
N VAL A 1083 -6.60 10.46 22.87
CA VAL A 1083 -5.36 9.78 23.20
C VAL A 1083 -4.80 10.33 24.51
N VAL A 1084 -4.39 9.46 25.44
CA VAL A 1084 -3.24 9.72 26.31
C VAL A 1084 -2.48 8.41 26.54
N ARG A 1085 -1.19 8.48 26.17
CA ARG A 1085 -0.04 7.56 26.26
C ARG A 1085 -0.17 6.23 26.99
#